data_AF-A0A1T4P2M3-F1
#
_entry.id   AF-A0A1T4P2M3-F1
#
_cell.length_a   1.000
_cell.length_b   1.000
_cell.length_c   1.000
_cell.angle_alpha   90.00
_cell.angle_beta   90.00
_cell.angle_gamma   90.00
#
_symmetry.space_group_name_H-M   'P 1'
#
loop_
_entity.id
_entity.type
_entity.pdbx_description
1 polymer ?
#
loop_
_entity_poly.entity_id
_entity_poly.type
_entity_poly.pdbx_seq_one_letter_code
_entity_poly.pdbx_strand_id
1 'polypeptide(L)'
;MAEPYLVLGLDPGIASCGFALLDLSNHQILEMGSHLFDVPQEDKTKVSLATGRRMARSARRNNARTKNRQKHCMQLLKEAGMVPEDATKQWFQSAKGDRPLLELRFAGLERLLTNREFAQILYSLSARRGYIPHGEGRISKLSDVDASGAADEESGKVLKAIGQNNKLMASGEYRTVGEMFHAQGKSRNKGGSYELCVLNSQIIDEVHVLFDTQRKHRNPVATEELEQRYIDNLTWEKKSLDHDAKVYSLVGKCSYFPTEMRAARADLTSELCNAYERLGHLRMVNADGQESSLSPEQIDIYLSILFSTEQLKGAKAKVTYARIRKDLNLSAHIFFKGIDSDDEKKREVYVPKVWHNMRNHLSTELMQKLWDNRGLADSVTEALTYASSEESLLFQLDGLDLTDDQKDEILGLPFSGKLYKGYGSRSLKALEMLVDSFEDPSVVTLKDAEEASGLLGMRLSKDGQRSTLLPSYSSYDKECRNPVVLRAMGRMRHIVNAIIRIYGVPDEIHIELGRDLKRSKREKDLIAKRNRANEKNNSRWAEQAADILKIDPEEVRPKVLRKMALWEEQDGFDAYTGAKIELEKMILDDKYCEIDHVLPYSRTCDDSRSNKVLVLAKSNQDKRERTPYEWMTQDAGKGAPRWEEYQARVVNNHHISPRKRRYLLNNNLGEDQQKEFLARNLNDDRYMSRAVKAYLEDTLLYPEDGRKQHVVAVAGGATGNLRHVWGLNFGSFGTKDRSDNRHHAVDACVIAACSQGTVQRVAKASSLGRNTLKQVRKERFAETQPWLTFADEVKARREFVIPTRMVSHGVTGRAFEDTNYRFDGLTDEKKKLSLLYGNKKFTKKGNVVIGKDGNAHLVDGMAFLRLWLDPTGRKGKGKWYADPVYYADIPAIQNGTYQPRAAKAHVARTAWESIPESALASKPVVVFRGDVITVGDVAARFCRFDINGLSLTMKSLSTEDECKSFPPMSRWDNKHRPVVLQEDCLGHCYDGLTPSSLEN
;
A
#
# COMPACT_ATOMS: atom_id res chain seq x y z
N MET A 1 40.42 25.31 23.18
CA MET A 1 39.06 24.84 22.87
C MET A 1 38.84 23.56 23.64
N ALA A 2 37.66 23.37 24.23
CA ALA A 2 37.33 22.11 24.89
C ALA A 2 37.18 21.02 23.82
N GLU A 3 37.34 19.75 24.22
CA GLU A 3 37.02 18.63 23.34
C GLU A 3 35.57 18.77 22.85
N PRO A 4 35.32 18.70 21.53
CA PRO A 4 34.02 19.00 20.97
C PRO A 4 32.99 17.99 21.46
N TYR A 5 31.79 18.46 21.77
CA TYR A 5 30.68 17.60 22.16
C TYR A 5 29.59 17.64 21.10
N LEU A 6 29.58 16.64 20.24
CA LEU A 6 28.84 16.62 18.98
C LEU A 6 27.45 16.00 19.15
N VAL A 7 26.43 16.83 18.94
CA VAL A 7 25.02 16.38 18.95
C VAL A 7 24.38 16.62 17.59
N LEU A 8 23.98 15.52 16.94
CA LEU A 8 23.28 15.56 15.65
C LEU A 8 21.77 15.51 15.85
N GLY A 9 21.05 16.56 15.48
CA GLY A 9 19.60 16.56 15.41
C GLY A 9 19.10 16.17 14.02
N LEU A 10 18.11 15.28 13.97
CA LEU A 10 17.44 14.85 12.73
C LEU A 10 15.93 15.04 12.83
N ASP A 11 15.34 15.67 11.81
CA ASP A 11 13.89 15.77 11.56
C ASP A 11 13.53 14.93 10.32
N PRO A 12 13.48 13.58 10.42
CA PRO A 12 13.16 12.73 9.28
C PRO A 12 11.66 12.78 8.95
N GLY A 13 11.33 13.23 7.74
CA GLY A 13 10.00 13.20 7.14
C GLY A 13 9.92 12.25 5.94
N ILE A 14 8.71 12.09 5.39
CA ILE A 14 8.47 11.22 4.22
C ILE A 14 9.02 11.78 2.90
N ALA A 15 9.31 13.08 2.85
CA ALA A 15 9.75 13.82 1.65
C ALA A 15 10.89 14.81 1.94
N SER A 16 11.36 14.86 3.18
CA SER A 16 12.38 15.78 3.63
C SER A 16 13.12 15.19 4.84
N CYS A 17 14.34 15.65 5.07
CA CYS A 17 15.07 15.40 6.30
C CYS A 17 15.83 16.66 6.67
N GLY A 18 15.42 17.29 7.78
CA GLY A 18 16.20 18.35 8.41
C GLY A 18 17.36 17.76 9.19
N PHE A 19 18.52 18.41 9.17
CA PHE A 19 19.67 18.02 9.97
C PHE A 19 20.38 19.24 10.57
N ALA A 20 20.96 19.07 11.75
CA ALA A 20 21.84 20.05 12.35
C ALA A 20 22.85 19.37 13.28
N LEU A 21 24.13 19.72 13.16
CA LEU A 21 25.19 19.26 14.06
C LEU A 21 25.59 20.40 14.98
N LEU A 22 25.52 20.18 16.29
CA LEU A 22 25.94 21.15 17.30
C LEU A 22 27.21 20.67 18.01
N ASP A 23 28.14 21.58 18.27
CA ASP A 23 29.18 21.40 19.27
C ASP A 23 28.75 22.14 20.55
N LEU A 24 28.28 21.39 21.54
CA LEU A 24 27.81 21.98 22.79
C LEU A 24 28.95 22.42 23.70
N SER A 25 30.16 21.86 23.56
CA SER A 25 31.32 22.26 24.36
C SER A 25 31.85 23.63 23.94
N ASN A 26 31.87 23.89 22.63
CA ASN A 26 32.40 25.14 22.08
C ASN A 26 31.30 26.15 21.67
N HIS A 27 30.03 25.83 21.92
CA HIS A 27 28.87 26.67 21.61
C HIS A 27 28.78 27.05 20.12
N GLN A 28 28.88 26.05 19.25
CA GLN A 28 28.84 26.25 17.80
C GLN A 28 27.77 25.40 17.15
N ILE A 29 27.08 25.97 16.19
CA ILE A 29 26.41 25.18 15.16
C ILE A 29 27.51 24.80 14.16
N LEU A 30 27.68 23.54 13.81
CA LEU A 30 28.68 23.13 12.81
C LEU A 30 28.01 23.00 11.45
N GLU A 31 26.92 22.23 11.39
CA GLU A 31 26.12 21.99 10.18
C GLU A 31 24.66 22.31 10.43
N MET A 32 23.96 22.81 9.41
CA MET A 32 22.52 23.07 9.46
C MET A 32 21.94 23.07 8.04
N GLY A 33 21.01 22.15 7.75
CA GLY A 33 20.44 22.04 6.41
C GLY A 33 19.12 21.28 6.32
N SER A 34 18.57 21.29 5.12
CA SER A 34 17.32 20.62 4.76
C SER A 34 17.52 19.89 3.45
N HIS A 35 17.33 18.58 3.45
CA HIS A 35 17.43 17.75 2.25
C HIS A 35 16.04 17.26 1.84
N LEU A 36 15.62 17.59 0.63
CA LEU A 36 14.29 17.28 0.10
C LEU A 36 14.36 16.15 -0.93
N PHE A 37 13.32 15.33 -1.00
CA PHE A 37 13.23 14.25 -1.98
C PHE A 37 11.78 13.93 -2.33
N ASP A 38 11.55 13.55 -3.57
CA ASP A 38 10.20 13.20 -4.01
C ASP A 38 9.73 11.90 -3.35
N VAL A 39 8.49 11.86 -2.90
CA VAL A 39 7.85 10.63 -2.43
C VAL A 39 7.65 9.70 -3.65
N PRO A 40 7.93 8.38 -3.57
CA PRO A 40 7.77 7.46 -4.70
C PRO A 40 6.30 7.10 -4.97
N GLN A 41 5.48 8.12 -5.25
CA GLN A 41 4.05 8.09 -5.48
C GLN A 41 3.69 8.95 -6.69
N GLU A 42 2.54 8.70 -7.29
CA GLU A 42 1.99 9.54 -8.35
C GLU A 42 1.47 10.86 -7.77
N ASP A 43 1.77 12.00 -8.40
CA ASP A 43 1.46 13.32 -7.85
C ASP A 43 -0.04 13.57 -7.60
N LYS A 44 -0.92 13.01 -8.44
CA LYS A 44 -2.37 13.23 -8.37
C LYS A 44 -3.07 12.25 -7.43
N THR A 45 -2.85 10.96 -7.66
CA THR A 45 -3.56 9.89 -6.93
C THR A 45 -2.88 9.53 -5.61
N LYS A 46 -1.61 9.95 -5.44
CA LYS A 46 -0.71 9.57 -4.34
C LYS A 46 -0.55 8.06 -4.16
N VAL A 47 -0.96 7.27 -5.16
CA VAL A 47 -0.71 5.83 -5.22
C VAL A 47 0.78 5.60 -5.46
N SER A 48 1.35 4.57 -4.82
CA SER A 48 2.77 4.23 -5.03
C SER A 48 3.07 3.95 -6.51
N LEU A 49 4.19 4.50 -7.01
CA LEU A 49 4.69 4.22 -8.37
C LEU A 49 4.92 2.70 -8.59
N ALA A 50 5.21 1.96 -7.52
CA ALA A 50 5.36 0.51 -7.56
C ALA A 50 4.03 -0.21 -7.88
N THR A 51 2.90 0.33 -7.44
CA THR A 51 1.55 -0.19 -7.72
C THR A 51 1.21 0.01 -9.20
N GLY A 52 1.42 1.21 -9.75
CA GLY A 52 1.22 1.47 -11.18
C GLY A 52 2.07 0.54 -12.06
N ARG A 53 3.36 0.37 -11.72
CA ARG A 53 4.25 -0.60 -12.41
C ARG A 53 3.74 -2.04 -12.29
N ARG A 54 3.21 -2.44 -11.13
CA ARG A 54 2.66 -3.78 -10.87
C ARG A 54 1.43 -4.04 -11.75
N MET A 55 0.50 -3.09 -11.82
CA MET A 55 -0.71 -3.19 -12.66
C MET A 55 -0.36 -3.31 -14.14
N ALA A 56 0.51 -2.43 -14.64
CA ALA A 56 0.96 -2.47 -16.04
C ALA A 56 1.66 -3.80 -16.38
N ARG A 57 2.48 -4.34 -15.46
CA ARG A 57 3.12 -5.66 -15.62
C ARG A 57 2.09 -6.78 -15.63
N SER A 58 1.06 -6.71 -14.79
CA SER A 58 -0.03 -7.70 -14.76
C SER A 58 -0.78 -7.72 -16.10
N ALA A 59 -1.19 -6.54 -16.59
CA ALA A 59 -1.86 -6.39 -17.89
C ALA A 59 -1.02 -6.94 -19.05
N ARG A 60 0.29 -6.64 -19.09
CA ARG A 60 1.20 -7.19 -20.11
C ARG A 60 1.26 -8.73 -20.08
N ARG A 61 1.34 -9.32 -18.90
CA ARG A 61 1.37 -10.80 -18.73
C ARG A 61 0.06 -11.42 -19.17
N ASN A 62 -1.08 -10.86 -18.78
CA ASN A 62 -2.41 -11.36 -19.17
C ASN A 62 -2.62 -11.28 -20.69
N ASN A 63 -2.19 -10.19 -21.32
CA ASN A 63 -2.22 -10.03 -22.77
C ASN A 63 -1.30 -11.05 -23.48
N ALA A 64 -0.08 -11.25 -22.98
CA ALA A 64 0.85 -12.23 -23.55
C ALA A 64 0.32 -13.66 -23.44
N ARG A 65 -0.22 -14.04 -22.28
CA ARG A 65 -0.81 -15.37 -22.04
C ARG A 65 -2.04 -15.61 -22.92
N THR A 66 -2.92 -14.62 -23.06
CA THR A 66 -4.07 -14.70 -23.96
C THR A 66 -3.63 -14.89 -25.41
N LYS A 67 -2.61 -14.14 -25.87
CA LYS A 67 -2.04 -14.33 -27.21
C LYS A 67 -1.46 -15.73 -27.39
N ASN A 68 -0.75 -16.25 -26.39
CA ASN A 68 -0.19 -17.60 -26.44
C ASN A 68 -1.28 -18.65 -26.49
N ARG A 69 -2.32 -18.55 -25.66
CA ARG A 69 -3.47 -19.47 -25.69
C ARG A 69 -4.19 -19.45 -27.04
N GLN A 70 -4.40 -18.27 -27.62
CA GLN A 70 -4.95 -18.17 -28.97
C GLN A 70 -4.03 -18.73 -30.05
N LYS A 71 -2.70 -18.62 -29.88
CA LYS A 71 -1.72 -19.25 -30.79
C LYS A 71 -1.82 -20.78 -30.74
N HIS A 72 -1.92 -21.37 -29.55
CA HIS A 72 -2.12 -22.81 -29.41
C HIS A 72 -3.48 -23.26 -29.93
N CYS A 73 -4.56 -22.51 -29.65
CA CYS A 73 -5.87 -22.77 -30.25
C CYS A 73 -5.81 -22.77 -31.78
N MET A 74 -5.17 -21.77 -32.39
CA MET A 74 -4.96 -21.73 -33.84
C MET A 74 -4.24 -22.98 -34.35
N GLN A 75 -3.19 -23.42 -33.66
CA GLN A 75 -2.42 -24.59 -34.02
C GLN A 75 -3.28 -25.87 -33.96
N LEU A 76 -4.07 -26.05 -32.89
CA LEU A 76 -5.02 -27.16 -32.76
C LEU A 76 -6.02 -27.19 -33.91
N LEU A 77 -6.55 -26.03 -34.31
CA LEU A 77 -7.52 -25.94 -35.41
C LEU A 77 -6.89 -26.23 -36.78
N LYS A 78 -5.60 -25.94 -36.98
CA LYS A 78 -4.85 -26.29 -38.20
C LYS A 78 -4.62 -27.80 -38.28
N GLU A 79 -4.15 -28.39 -37.20
CA GLU A 79 -3.92 -29.84 -37.10
C GLU A 79 -5.20 -30.65 -37.33
N ALA A 80 -6.35 -30.12 -36.88
CA ALA A 80 -7.66 -30.72 -37.13
C ALA A 80 -8.22 -30.47 -38.55
N GLY A 81 -7.49 -29.77 -39.43
CA GLY A 81 -7.93 -29.44 -40.79
C GLY A 81 -9.12 -28.46 -40.84
N MET A 82 -9.40 -27.75 -39.75
CA MET A 82 -10.53 -26.82 -39.68
C MET A 82 -10.21 -25.46 -40.31
N VAL A 83 -8.93 -25.08 -40.33
CA VAL A 83 -8.44 -23.82 -40.91
C VAL A 83 -7.23 -24.07 -41.80
N PRO A 84 -6.98 -23.23 -42.83
CA PRO A 84 -5.78 -23.34 -43.66
C PRO A 84 -4.46 -23.24 -42.88
N GLU A 85 -3.40 -23.88 -43.38
CA GLU A 85 -2.07 -23.85 -42.76
C GLU A 85 -1.46 -22.44 -42.71
N ASP A 86 -1.77 -21.59 -43.68
CA ASP A 86 -1.33 -20.18 -43.73
C ASP A 86 -2.29 -19.24 -42.97
N ALA A 87 -3.35 -19.77 -42.35
CA ALA A 87 -4.34 -18.96 -41.64
C ALA A 87 -3.69 -18.13 -40.53
N THR A 88 -4.09 -16.86 -40.48
CA THR A 88 -3.73 -15.91 -39.43
C THR A 88 -4.97 -15.55 -38.60
N LYS A 89 -4.78 -14.79 -37.51
CA LYS A 89 -5.90 -14.26 -36.70
C LYS A 89 -6.96 -13.49 -37.51
N GLN A 90 -6.61 -12.96 -38.69
CA GLN A 90 -7.54 -12.24 -39.57
C GLN A 90 -8.59 -13.19 -40.17
N TRP A 91 -8.27 -14.47 -40.34
CA TRP A 91 -9.19 -15.47 -40.90
C TRP A 91 -10.46 -15.66 -40.07
N PHE A 92 -10.37 -15.43 -38.76
CA PHE A 92 -11.47 -15.52 -37.79
C PHE A 92 -12.31 -14.25 -37.70
N GLN A 93 -11.90 -13.17 -38.37
CA GLN A 93 -12.70 -11.95 -38.42
C GLN A 93 -13.93 -12.18 -39.29
N SER A 94 -15.04 -11.51 -38.95
CA SER A 94 -16.28 -11.59 -39.72
C SER A 94 -16.05 -11.11 -41.14
N ALA A 95 -16.31 -11.98 -42.11
CA ALA A 95 -16.31 -11.66 -43.53
C ALA A 95 -17.74 -11.46 -44.04
N LYS A 96 -17.88 -10.88 -45.24
CA LYS A 96 -19.18 -10.74 -45.90
C LYS A 96 -19.81 -12.13 -46.10
N GLY A 97 -20.98 -12.36 -45.51
CA GLY A 97 -21.69 -13.64 -45.55
C GLY A 97 -21.55 -14.49 -44.28
N ASP A 98 -20.63 -14.17 -43.37
CA ASP A 98 -20.56 -14.83 -42.07
C ASP A 98 -21.76 -14.44 -41.19
N ARG A 99 -22.28 -15.40 -40.43
CA ARG A 99 -23.28 -15.10 -39.39
C ARG A 99 -22.60 -14.50 -38.15
N PRO A 100 -23.31 -13.67 -37.37
CA PRO A 100 -22.82 -13.22 -36.08
C PRO A 100 -22.41 -14.41 -35.18
N LEU A 101 -21.27 -14.28 -34.51
CA LEU A 101 -20.71 -15.37 -33.72
C LEU A 101 -21.66 -15.91 -32.63
N LEU A 102 -22.47 -15.03 -32.03
CA LEU A 102 -23.45 -15.43 -31.02
C LEU A 102 -24.54 -16.32 -31.61
N GLU A 103 -24.98 -16.04 -32.84
CA GLU A 103 -25.92 -16.89 -33.57
C GLU A 103 -25.27 -18.21 -33.97
N LEU A 104 -23.98 -18.23 -34.30
CA LEU A 104 -23.26 -19.47 -34.61
C LEU A 104 -23.19 -20.42 -33.40
N ARG A 105 -22.98 -19.88 -32.18
CA ARG A 105 -22.99 -20.67 -30.94
C ARG A 105 -24.35 -21.35 -30.73
N PHE A 106 -25.45 -20.64 -30.96
CA PHE A 106 -26.80 -21.21 -30.90
C PHE A 106 -27.07 -22.20 -32.04
N ALA A 107 -26.76 -21.82 -33.28
CA ALA A 107 -26.98 -22.67 -34.46
C ALA A 107 -26.21 -24.00 -34.39
N GLY A 108 -25.05 -24.02 -33.72
CA GLY A 108 -24.29 -25.24 -33.47
C GLY A 108 -24.99 -26.28 -32.60
N LEU A 109 -26.09 -25.90 -31.92
CA LEU A 109 -26.95 -26.79 -31.14
C LEU A 109 -28.11 -27.40 -31.97
N GLU A 110 -28.37 -26.86 -33.17
CA GLU A 110 -29.53 -27.21 -33.99
C GLU A 110 -29.16 -27.85 -35.32
N ARG A 111 -27.93 -27.61 -35.81
CA ARG A 111 -27.48 -28.09 -37.11
C ARG A 111 -25.99 -28.38 -37.17
N LEU A 112 -25.60 -29.07 -38.23
CA LEU A 112 -24.21 -29.21 -38.64
C LEU A 112 -23.58 -27.84 -38.96
N LEU A 113 -22.42 -27.56 -38.37
CA LEU A 113 -21.59 -26.39 -38.64
C LEU A 113 -20.52 -26.71 -39.68
N THR A 114 -20.17 -25.70 -40.49
CA THR A 114 -18.98 -25.79 -41.35
C THR A 114 -17.69 -25.68 -40.52
N ASN A 115 -16.55 -26.13 -41.07
CA ASN A 115 -15.25 -25.98 -40.43
C ASN A 115 -14.96 -24.52 -40.04
N ARG A 116 -15.35 -23.56 -40.89
CA ARG A 116 -15.21 -22.12 -40.62
C ARG A 116 -16.03 -21.66 -39.44
N GLU A 117 -17.31 -22.03 -39.40
CA GLU A 117 -18.21 -21.64 -38.32
C GLU A 117 -17.73 -22.24 -36.98
N PHE A 118 -17.38 -23.52 -36.96
CA PHE A 118 -16.97 -24.18 -35.73
C PHE A 118 -15.61 -23.66 -35.24
N ALA A 119 -14.66 -23.41 -36.15
CA ALA A 119 -13.38 -22.79 -35.81
C ALA A 119 -13.56 -21.35 -35.27
N GLN A 120 -14.49 -20.56 -35.81
CA GLN A 120 -14.81 -19.22 -35.30
C GLN A 120 -15.33 -19.27 -33.85
N ILE A 121 -16.20 -20.23 -33.53
CA ILE A 121 -16.70 -20.45 -32.17
C ILE A 121 -15.56 -20.78 -31.21
N LEU A 122 -14.79 -21.83 -31.51
CA LEU A 122 -13.70 -22.32 -30.65
C LEU A 122 -12.62 -21.24 -30.45
N TYR A 123 -12.20 -20.54 -31.50
CA TYR A 123 -11.20 -19.48 -31.38
C TYR A 123 -11.67 -18.29 -30.53
N SER A 124 -12.97 -17.97 -30.58
CA SER A 124 -13.52 -16.89 -29.75
C SER A 124 -13.70 -17.30 -28.29
N LEU A 125 -14.17 -18.53 -28.01
CA LEU A 125 -14.30 -19.03 -26.64
C LEU A 125 -12.92 -19.15 -25.96
N SER A 126 -11.90 -19.59 -26.69
CA SER A 126 -10.48 -19.54 -26.26
C SER A 126 -10.05 -18.13 -25.82
N ALA A 127 -10.48 -17.09 -26.55
CA ALA A 127 -10.16 -15.71 -26.20
C ALA A 127 -10.88 -15.22 -24.93
N ARG A 128 -12.11 -15.71 -24.70
CA ARG A 128 -13.07 -15.23 -23.69
C ARG A 128 -13.54 -16.39 -22.81
N ARG A 129 -12.59 -17.01 -22.12
CA ARG A 129 -12.78 -18.28 -21.40
C ARG A 129 -13.60 -18.22 -20.09
N GLY A 130 -14.25 -17.11 -19.77
CA GLY A 130 -14.92 -16.94 -18.47
C GLY A 130 -13.96 -16.75 -17.28
N TYR A 131 -14.55 -16.67 -16.09
CA TYR A 131 -13.85 -16.50 -14.81
C TYR A 131 -13.51 -17.87 -14.19
N ILE A 132 -12.27 -18.03 -13.71
CA ILE A 132 -11.83 -19.25 -13.01
C ILE A 132 -11.76 -18.89 -11.51
N PRO A 133 -12.58 -19.52 -10.65
CA PRO A 133 -12.52 -19.31 -9.21
C PRO A 133 -11.20 -19.83 -8.64
N HIS A 134 -10.61 -19.09 -7.70
CA HIS A 134 -9.42 -19.51 -6.96
C HIS A 134 -9.76 -19.54 -5.46
N GLY A 135 -9.72 -20.72 -4.84
CA GLY A 135 -9.71 -20.86 -3.38
C GLY A 135 -11.05 -20.64 -2.67
N GLU A 136 -12.13 -21.27 -3.11
CA GLU A 136 -13.34 -21.40 -2.28
C GLU A 136 -13.51 -22.90 -2.01
N GLY A 137 -13.19 -23.35 -0.79
CA GLY A 137 -13.37 -24.76 -0.40
C GLY A 137 -14.82 -25.20 -0.57
N ARG A 138 -15.07 -26.52 -0.52
CA ARG A 138 -16.35 -27.19 -0.84
C ARG A 138 -17.61 -26.67 -0.10
N ILE A 139 -17.48 -25.78 0.89
CA ILE A 139 -18.59 -25.24 1.68
C ILE A 139 -19.45 -24.20 0.91
N SER A 140 -18.99 -23.60 -0.20
CA SER A 140 -19.87 -22.83 -1.10
C SER A 140 -20.40 -23.71 -2.23
N LYS A 141 -21.56 -24.35 -2.02
CA LYS A 141 -22.32 -24.94 -3.12
C LYS A 141 -22.46 -23.91 -4.27
N LEU A 142 -22.19 -24.36 -5.49
CA LEU A 142 -22.13 -23.60 -6.76
C LEU A 142 -23.38 -22.76 -7.11
N SER A 143 -24.45 -22.81 -6.32
CA SER A 143 -25.67 -21.99 -6.48
C SER A 143 -25.50 -20.55 -5.99
N ASP A 144 -24.55 -20.28 -5.09
CA ASP A 144 -24.34 -18.96 -4.49
C ASP A 144 -22.84 -18.63 -4.45
N VAL A 145 -22.29 -18.26 -5.62
CA VAL A 145 -20.99 -17.56 -5.68
C VAL A 145 -21.16 -16.25 -4.90
N ASP A 146 -20.78 -16.28 -3.62
CA ASP A 146 -20.96 -15.17 -2.70
C ASP A 146 -20.00 -14.03 -3.10
N ALA A 147 -20.52 -12.81 -3.24
CA ALA A 147 -19.74 -11.63 -3.65
C ALA A 147 -18.75 -11.16 -2.56
N SER A 148 -18.59 -11.95 -1.52
CA SER A 148 -18.03 -11.58 -0.24
C SER A 148 -16.56 -11.94 -0.04
N GLY A 149 -16.03 -12.85 -0.86
CA GLY A 149 -14.61 -13.14 -1.01
C GLY A 149 -13.89 -12.18 -1.96
N ALA A 150 -14.62 -11.21 -2.54
CA ALA A 150 -14.08 -10.27 -3.51
C ALA A 150 -12.96 -9.39 -2.92
N ALA A 151 -11.81 -9.39 -3.58
CA ALA A 151 -10.66 -8.57 -3.18
C ALA A 151 -10.93 -7.06 -3.27
N ASP A 152 -11.85 -6.66 -4.15
CA ASP A 152 -12.29 -5.29 -4.38
C ASP A 152 -13.75 -5.23 -4.88
N GLU A 153 -14.30 -4.02 -4.96
CA GLU A 153 -15.69 -3.75 -5.38
C GLU A 153 -15.97 -4.24 -6.82
N GLU A 154 -14.98 -4.17 -7.70
CA GLU A 154 -15.08 -4.57 -9.10
C GLU A 154 -15.22 -6.09 -9.22
N SER A 155 -14.41 -6.84 -8.48
CA SER A 155 -14.49 -8.30 -8.36
C SER A 155 -15.82 -8.74 -7.79
N GLY A 156 -16.40 -8.00 -6.83
CA GLY A 156 -17.73 -8.28 -6.28
C GLY A 156 -18.86 -8.12 -7.30
N LYS A 157 -18.73 -7.19 -8.26
CA LYS A 157 -19.69 -7.03 -9.37
C LYS A 157 -19.58 -8.18 -10.38
N VAL A 158 -18.37 -8.67 -10.63
CA VAL A 158 -18.14 -9.85 -11.49
C VAL A 158 -18.75 -11.11 -10.86
N LEU A 159 -18.44 -11.42 -9.60
CA LEU A 159 -18.97 -12.59 -8.90
C LEU A 159 -20.50 -12.55 -8.79
N LYS A 160 -21.10 -11.36 -8.62
CA LYS A 160 -22.56 -11.19 -8.70
C LYS A 160 -23.13 -11.67 -10.03
N ALA A 161 -22.60 -11.13 -11.12
CA ALA A 161 -23.14 -11.41 -12.44
C ALA A 161 -23.00 -12.90 -12.76
N ILE A 162 -21.90 -13.51 -12.33
CA ILE A 162 -21.70 -14.96 -12.37
C ILE A 162 -22.79 -15.69 -11.57
N GLY A 163 -23.04 -15.31 -10.32
CA GLY A 163 -24.09 -15.94 -9.51
C GLY A 163 -25.50 -15.80 -10.10
N GLN A 164 -25.81 -14.66 -10.74
CA GLN A 164 -27.08 -14.46 -11.46
C GLN A 164 -27.18 -15.37 -12.68
N ASN A 165 -26.11 -15.47 -13.46
CA ASN A 165 -26.06 -16.35 -14.63
C ASN A 165 -26.08 -17.84 -14.24
N ASN A 166 -25.49 -18.22 -13.12
CA ASN A 166 -25.63 -19.57 -12.56
C ASN A 166 -27.09 -19.91 -12.24
N LYS A 167 -27.83 -18.97 -11.62
CA LYS A 167 -29.27 -19.16 -11.31
C LYS A 167 -30.12 -19.27 -12.58
N LEU A 168 -29.81 -18.48 -13.61
CA LEU A 168 -30.46 -18.57 -14.92
C LEU A 168 -30.17 -19.91 -15.62
N MET A 169 -28.93 -20.39 -15.59
CA MET A 169 -28.60 -21.71 -16.14
C MET A 169 -29.29 -22.84 -15.34
N ALA A 170 -29.36 -22.71 -14.01
CA ALA A 170 -29.99 -23.70 -13.13
C ALA A 170 -31.52 -23.78 -13.26
N SER A 171 -32.19 -22.80 -13.88
CA SER A 171 -33.65 -22.88 -14.15
C SER A 171 -33.99 -23.95 -15.19
N GLY A 172 -33.00 -24.40 -15.98
CA GLY A 172 -33.18 -25.39 -17.05
C GLY A 172 -33.71 -24.80 -18.35
N GLU A 173 -33.92 -23.48 -18.45
CA GLU A 173 -34.41 -22.82 -19.67
C GLU A 173 -33.40 -22.84 -20.83
N TYR A 174 -32.11 -23.00 -20.55
CA TYR A 174 -31.03 -22.92 -21.54
C TYR A 174 -30.09 -24.11 -21.41
N ARG A 175 -29.66 -24.68 -22.55
CA ARG A 175 -28.69 -25.78 -22.60
C ARG A 175 -27.26 -25.29 -22.39
N THR A 176 -26.95 -24.08 -22.86
CA THR A 176 -25.60 -23.50 -22.80
C THR A 176 -25.65 -22.00 -22.52
N VAL A 177 -24.55 -21.42 -22.01
CA VAL A 177 -24.45 -19.96 -21.83
C VAL A 177 -24.45 -19.20 -23.15
N GLY A 178 -23.99 -19.82 -24.25
CA GLY A 178 -24.12 -19.28 -25.60
C GLY A 178 -25.57 -19.10 -26.04
N GLU A 179 -26.42 -20.09 -25.77
CA GLU A 179 -27.86 -20.02 -26.01
C GLU A 179 -28.54 -18.96 -25.12
N MET A 180 -28.20 -18.93 -23.83
CA MET A 180 -28.70 -17.92 -22.89
C MET A 180 -28.37 -16.50 -23.37
N PHE A 181 -27.13 -16.24 -23.77
CA PHE A 181 -26.72 -14.93 -24.30
C PHE A 181 -27.37 -14.59 -25.64
N HIS A 182 -27.60 -15.60 -26.49
CA HIS A 182 -28.31 -15.43 -27.76
C HIS A 182 -29.76 -14.96 -27.51
N ALA A 183 -30.47 -15.59 -26.57
CA ALA A 183 -31.82 -15.19 -26.16
C ALA A 183 -31.87 -13.73 -25.64
N GLN A 184 -30.81 -13.30 -24.95
CA GLN A 184 -30.67 -11.92 -24.45
C GLN A 184 -30.22 -10.90 -25.52
N GLY A 185 -29.82 -11.35 -26.72
CA GLY A 185 -29.38 -10.51 -27.83
C GLY A 185 -28.04 -9.79 -27.63
N LYS A 186 -27.21 -10.21 -26.66
CA LYS A 186 -25.92 -9.56 -26.34
C LYS A 186 -24.85 -10.58 -26.01
N SER A 187 -23.63 -10.35 -26.51
CA SER A 187 -22.46 -11.21 -26.25
C SER A 187 -21.30 -10.52 -25.52
N ARG A 188 -21.40 -9.20 -25.24
CA ARG A 188 -20.31 -8.42 -24.64
C ARG A 188 -20.78 -7.35 -23.67
N ASN A 189 -20.09 -7.27 -22.54
CA ASN A 189 -20.21 -6.19 -21.58
C ASN A 189 -19.74 -4.85 -22.18
N LYS A 190 -20.34 -3.76 -21.72
CA LYS A 190 -19.91 -2.37 -21.98
C LYS A 190 -19.33 -1.78 -20.70
N GLY A 191 -18.62 -0.65 -20.80
CA GLY A 191 -17.94 -0.03 -19.66
C GLY A 191 -18.86 0.11 -18.44
N GLY A 192 -18.46 -0.49 -17.32
CA GLY A 192 -19.19 -0.49 -16.05
C GLY A 192 -20.22 -1.60 -15.86
N SER A 193 -20.54 -2.41 -16.88
CA SER A 193 -21.45 -3.57 -16.77
C SER A 193 -20.68 -4.88 -16.73
N TYR A 194 -21.18 -5.83 -15.94
CA TYR A 194 -20.62 -7.18 -15.76
C TYR A 194 -21.62 -8.29 -16.08
N GLU A 195 -22.83 -7.94 -16.53
CA GLU A 195 -23.99 -8.84 -16.69
C GLU A 195 -23.69 -10.15 -17.43
N LEU A 196 -22.76 -10.13 -18.38
CA LEU A 196 -22.42 -11.30 -19.22
C LEU A 196 -21.17 -12.05 -18.73
N CYS A 197 -20.75 -11.86 -17.47
CA CYS A 197 -19.68 -12.66 -16.86
C CYS A 197 -20.20 -14.03 -16.42
N VAL A 198 -19.47 -15.09 -16.79
CA VAL A 198 -19.78 -16.50 -16.49
C VAL A 198 -18.53 -17.22 -16.00
N LEU A 199 -18.73 -18.37 -15.36
CA LEU A 199 -17.63 -19.26 -14.97
C LEU A 199 -16.98 -19.88 -16.20
N ASN A 200 -15.70 -20.23 -16.07
CA ASN A 200 -15.01 -21.04 -17.07
C ASN A 200 -15.63 -22.43 -17.20
N SER A 201 -16.11 -23.04 -16.11
CA SER A 201 -16.86 -24.31 -16.14
C SER A 201 -18.07 -24.24 -17.07
N GLN A 202 -18.85 -23.15 -17.03
CA GLN A 202 -19.99 -22.99 -17.93
C GLN A 202 -19.60 -22.86 -19.41
N ILE A 203 -18.40 -22.34 -19.69
CA ILE A 203 -17.85 -22.31 -21.05
C ILE A 203 -17.38 -23.71 -21.46
N ILE A 204 -16.81 -24.50 -20.54
CA ILE A 204 -16.45 -25.90 -20.76
C ILE A 204 -17.71 -26.73 -21.06
N ASP A 205 -18.77 -26.57 -20.27
CA ASP A 205 -20.06 -27.24 -20.48
C ASP A 205 -20.62 -26.93 -21.87
N GLU A 206 -20.58 -25.66 -22.30
CA GLU A 206 -20.99 -25.30 -23.66
C GLU A 206 -20.14 -25.97 -24.73
N VAL A 207 -18.83 -26.07 -24.53
CA VAL A 207 -17.94 -26.73 -25.47
C VAL A 207 -18.30 -28.22 -25.56
N HIS A 208 -18.50 -28.90 -24.43
CA HIS A 208 -18.95 -30.30 -24.41
C HIS A 208 -20.26 -30.48 -25.19
N VAL A 209 -21.28 -29.67 -24.89
CA VAL A 209 -22.58 -29.74 -25.57
C VAL A 209 -22.45 -29.46 -27.07
N LEU A 210 -21.59 -28.52 -27.48
CA LEU A 210 -21.33 -28.24 -28.90
C LEU A 210 -20.66 -29.44 -29.59
N PHE A 211 -19.60 -30.00 -29.02
CA PHE A 211 -18.91 -31.17 -29.59
C PHE A 211 -19.85 -32.38 -29.67
N ASP A 212 -20.59 -32.67 -28.61
CA ASP A 212 -21.61 -33.74 -28.60
C ASP A 212 -22.66 -33.56 -29.68
N THR A 213 -23.19 -32.35 -29.83
CA THR A 213 -24.21 -32.06 -30.84
C THR A 213 -23.65 -32.16 -32.25
N GLN A 214 -22.44 -31.64 -32.48
CA GLN A 214 -21.76 -31.76 -33.77
C GLN A 214 -21.45 -33.23 -34.11
N ARG A 215 -21.06 -34.06 -33.13
CA ARG A 215 -20.92 -35.52 -33.30
C ARG A 215 -22.25 -36.17 -33.70
N LYS A 216 -23.36 -35.83 -33.04
CA LYS A 216 -24.71 -36.33 -33.39
C LYS A 216 -25.11 -35.95 -34.83
N HIS A 217 -24.70 -34.78 -35.31
CA HIS A 217 -24.87 -34.35 -36.69
C HIS A 217 -23.82 -34.92 -37.67
N ARG A 218 -22.96 -35.86 -37.23
CA ARG A 218 -21.92 -36.51 -38.02
C ARG A 218 -20.83 -35.55 -38.53
N ASN A 219 -20.47 -34.54 -37.74
CA ASN A 219 -19.36 -33.66 -38.06
C ASN A 219 -18.02 -34.40 -37.92
N PRO A 220 -17.23 -34.60 -38.99
CA PRO A 220 -16.02 -35.43 -38.95
C PRO A 220 -14.88 -34.83 -38.12
N VAL A 221 -14.89 -33.51 -37.88
CA VAL A 221 -13.84 -32.83 -37.09
C VAL A 221 -14.15 -32.77 -35.60
N ALA A 222 -15.35 -33.14 -35.15
CA ALA A 222 -15.78 -33.07 -33.74
C ALA A 222 -15.31 -34.29 -32.91
N THR A 223 -14.05 -34.68 -33.03
CA THR A 223 -13.46 -35.84 -32.32
C THR A 223 -13.31 -35.58 -30.82
N GLU A 224 -13.39 -36.64 -29.99
CA GLU A 224 -13.09 -36.56 -28.55
C GLU A 224 -11.66 -36.08 -28.26
N GLU A 225 -10.68 -36.48 -29.09
CA GLU A 225 -9.29 -36.02 -28.95
C GLU A 225 -9.17 -34.50 -29.11
N LEU A 226 -9.76 -33.93 -30.17
CA LEU A 226 -9.76 -32.48 -30.40
C LEU A 226 -10.45 -31.74 -29.26
N GLU A 227 -11.58 -32.26 -28.79
CA GLU A 227 -12.31 -31.69 -27.66
C GLU A 227 -11.43 -31.62 -26.42
N GLN A 228 -10.81 -32.74 -26.02
CA GLN A 228 -9.94 -32.78 -24.84
C GLN A 228 -8.76 -31.81 -24.98
N ARG A 229 -8.04 -31.84 -26.10
CA ARG A 229 -6.91 -30.93 -26.36
C ARG A 229 -7.34 -29.46 -26.36
N TYR A 230 -8.55 -29.17 -26.84
CA TYR A 230 -9.11 -27.83 -26.82
C TYR A 230 -9.47 -27.40 -25.39
N ILE A 231 -10.08 -28.28 -24.58
CA ILE A 231 -10.36 -28.04 -23.16
C ILE A 231 -9.07 -27.78 -22.39
N ASP A 232 -8.02 -28.59 -22.58
CA ASP A 232 -6.71 -28.39 -21.94
C ASP A 232 -6.13 -26.99 -22.26
N ASN A 233 -6.25 -26.56 -23.52
CA ASN A 233 -5.83 -25.21 -23.92
C ASN A 233 -6.73 -24.11 -23.31
N LEU A 234 -8.04 -24.37 -23.17
CA LEU A 234 -9.01 -23.43 -22.60
C LEU A 234 -8.75 -23.21 -21.10
N THR A 235 -8.55 -24.30 -20.36
CA THR A 235 -8.36 -24.32 -18.90
C THR A 235 -6.95 -24.01 -18.48
N TRP A 236 -5.97 -24.03 -19.39
CA TRP A 236 -4.57 -23.82 -19.05
C TRP A 236 -4.32 -22.59 -18.15
N GLU A 237 -3.73 -22.82 -16.98
CA GLU A 237 -3.34 -21.79 -16.04
C GLU A 237 -1.89 -21.97 -15.60
N LYS A 238 -1.35 -20.96 -14.91
CA LYS A 238 -0.11 -21.20 -14.19
C LYS A 238 -0.45 -22.06 -12.97
N LYS A 239 0.27 -23.16 -12.78
CA LYS A 239 0.10 -24.07 -11.62
C LYS A 239 0.04 -23.29 -10.30
N SER A 240 -0.95 -23.59 -9.48
CA SER A 240 -1.16 -22.97 -8.16
C SER A 240 0.01 -23.26 -7.21
N LEU A 241 0.62 -24.45 -7.32
CA LEU A 241 1.81 -24.84 -6.56
C LEU A 241 2.96 -23.82 -6.69
N ASP A 242 3.27 -23.38 -7.92
CA ASP A 242 4.30 -22.35 -8.15
C ASP A 242 3.95 -20.99 -7.53
N HIS A 243 2.64 -20.71 -7.42
CA HIS A 243 2.17 -19.49 -6.80
C HIS A 243 2.36 -19.56 -5.30
N ASP A 244 1.88 -20.62 -4.66
CA ASP A 244 1.92 -20.80 -3.21
C ASP A 244 3.36 -20.91 -2.71
N ALA A 245 4.24 -21.66 -3.40
CA ALA A 245 5.66 -21.70 -3.09
C ALA A 245 6.31 -20.30 -3.13
N LYS A 246 5.89 -19.48 -4.09
CA LYS A 246 6.36 -18.10 -4.19
C LYS A 246 5.78 -17.22 -3.09
N VAL A 247 4.52 -17.38 -2.70
CA VAL A 247 3.92 -16.62 -1.60
C VAL A 247 4.60 -17.00 -0.29
N TYR A 248 4.80 -18.29 -0.05
CA TYR A 248 5.52 -18.82 1.11
C TYR A 248 6.96 -18.30 1.18
N SER A 249 7.66 -18.15 0.05
CA SER A 249 9.00 -17.52 0.03
C SER A 249 9.04 -16.06 0.51
N LEU A 250 7.88 -15.41 0.67
CA LEU A 250 7.75 -14.06 1.22
C LEU A 250 7.51 -14.05 2.73
N VAL A 251 7.29 -15.21 3.35
CA VAL A 251 7.18 -15.34 4.80
C VAL A 251 8.51 -14.91 5.44
N GLY A 252 8.41 -14.14 6.52
CA GLY A 252 9.60 -13.61 7.21
C GLY A 252 10.35 -14.67 8.00
N LYS A 253 11.51 -14.29 8.52
CA LYS A 253 12.36 -15.17 9.35
C LYS A 253 12.02 -15.04 10.83
N CYS A 254 12.30 -16.09 11.59
CA CYS A 254 12.09 -16.11 13.03
C CYS A 254 12.94 -15.03 13.72
N SER A 255 12.37 -14.44 14.78
CA SER A 255 13.05 -13.45 15.63
C SER A 255 14.26 -14.01 16.40
N TYR A 256 14.28 -15.31 16.71
CA TYR A 256 15.39 -15.97 17.43
C TYR A 256 16.32 -16.73 16.49
N PHE A 257 15.78 -17.35 15.43
CA PHE A 257 16.53 -18.17 14.49
C PHE A 257 16.42 -17.60 13.06
N PRO A 258 17.37 -16.75 12.61
CA PRO A 258 17.28 -16.08 11.31
C PRO A 258 17.26 -17.01 10.09
N THR A 259 17.66 -18.28 10.25
CA THR A 259 17.60 -19.30 9.20
C THR A 259 16.19 -19.89 9.05
N GLU A 260 15.42 -19.93 10.14
CA GLU A 260 14.11 -20.56 10.20
C GLU A 260 12.99 -19.65 9.69
N MET A 261 12.02 -20.23 8.99
CA MET A 261 10.80 -19.53 8.59
C MET A 261 9.88 -19.35 9.80
N ARG A 262 9.08 -18.27 9.80
CA ARG A 262 8.02 -18.09 10.80
C ARG A 262 6.98 -19.21 10.67
N ALA A 263 6.48 -19.68 11.81
CA ALA A 263 5.40 -20.67 11.91
C ALA A 263 4.05 -20.04 11.55
N ALA A 264 3.11 -20.83 11.05
CA ALA A 264 1.76 -20.35 10.83
C ALA A 264 1.09 -20.04 12.17
N ARG A 265 0.23 -19.02 12.18
CA ARG A 265 -0.54 -18.68 13.40
C ARG A 265 -1.57 -19.74 13.75
N ALA A 266 -1.90 -20.58 12.78
CA ALA A 266 -2.85 -21.67 12.88
C ALA A 266 -2.26 -22.93 13.49
N ASP A 267 -0.93 -23.01 13.59
CA ASP A 267 -0.23 -24.15 14.20
C ASP A 267 -0.73 -24.40 15.62
N LEU A 268 -0.90 -25.67 15.98
CA LEU A 268 -1.27 -26.08 17.33
C LEU A 268 -0.22 -25.55 18.32
N THR A 269 1.06 -25.67 18.01
CA THR A 269 2.14 -25.14 18.85
C THR A 269 2.08 -23.61 18.97
N SER A 270 1.67 -22.90 17.91
CA SER A 270 1.42 -21.45 17.97
C SER A 270 0.26 -21.11 18.92
N GLU A 271 -0.86 -21.82 18.83
CA GLU A 271 -2.02 -21.58 19.70
C GLU A 271 -1.71 -21.97 21.16
N LEU A 272 -1.00 -23.08 21.40
CA LEU A 272 -0.55 -23.51 22.72
C LEU A 272 0.34 -22.48 23.39
N CYS A 273 1.40 -22.03 22.71
CA CYS A 273 2.33 -21.02 23.25
C CYS A 273 1.58 -19.73 23.65
N ASN A 274 0.61 -19.30 22.82
CA ASN A 274 -0.22 -18.15 23.14
C ASN A 274 -1.15 -18.41 24.33
N ALA A 275 -1.71 -19.62 24.46
CA ALA A 275 -2.55 -20.00 25.59
C ALA A 275 -1.77 -19.98 26.91
N TYR A 276 -0.59 -20.61 26.95
CA TYR A 276 0.34 -20.55 28.08
C TYR A 276 0.68 -19.11 28.45
N GLU A 277 1.05 -18.28 27.47
CA GLU A 277 1.35 -16.86 27.71
C GLU A 277 0.15 -16.12 28.35
N ARG A 278 -1.07 -16.34 27.85
CA ARG A 278 -2.26 -15.63 28.32
C ARG A 278 -2.70 -16.07 29.71
N LEU A 279 -2.67 -17.37 29.99
CA LEU A 279 -2.97 -17.93 31.30
C LEU A 279 -1.88 -17.55 32.32
N GLY A 280 -0.60 -17.66 31.95
CA GLY A 280 0.54 -17.31 32.79
C GLY A 280 0.67 -15.82 33.09
N HIS A 281 0.15 -14.92 32.23
CA HIS A 281 0.08 -13.47 32.49
C HIS A 281 -1.13 -13.04 33.33
N LEU A 282 -2.06 -13.94 33.62
CA LEU A 282 -3.19 -13.63 34.49
C LEU A 282 -2.66 -13.29 35.89
N ARG A 283 -3.13 -12.15 36.43
CA ARG A 283 -2.81 -11.70 37.79
C ARG A 283 -4.10 -11.44 38.55
N MET A 284 -4.22 -12.03 39.73
CA MET A 284 -5.28 -11.80 40.70
C MET A 284 -4.74 -10.88 41.79
N VAL A 285 -5.48 -9.85 42.15
CA VAL A 285 -5.06 -8.88 43.16
C VAL A 285 -5.97 -9.02 44.36
N ASN A 286 -5.36 -9.27 45.51
CA ASN A 286 -6.04 -9.40 46.80
C ASN A 286 -6.37 -8.02 47.40
N ALA A 287 -7.19 -8.02 48.46
CA ALA A 287 -7.61 -6.79 49.14
C ALA A 287 -6.45 -6.00 49.77
N ASP A 288 -5.34 -6.69 50.11
CA ASP A 288 -4.10 -6.11 50.63
C ASP A 288 -3.16 -5.60 49.53
N GLY A 289 -3.55 -5.73 48.26
CA GLY A 289 -2.78 -5.32 47.10
C GLY A 289 -1.73 -6.33 46.64
N GLN A 290 -1.63 -7.50 47.27
CA GLN A 290 -0.73 -8.56 46.81
C GLN A 290 -1.25 -9.20 45.51
N GLU A 291 -0.33 -9.49 44.58
CA GLU A 291 -0.66 -10.15 43.31
C GLU A 291 -0.33 -11.64 43.39
N SER A 292 -1.27 -12.49 42.97
CA SER A 292 -1.08 -13.93 42.77
C SER A 292 -1.33 -14.32 41.31
N SER A 293 -0.74 -15.46 40.90
CA SER A 293 -0.90 -16.05 39.57
C SER A 293 -1.56 -17.43 39.66
N LEU A 294 -1.95 -17.98 38.51
CA LEU A 294 -2.33 -19.39 38.43
C LEU A 294 -1.11 -20.28 38.70
N SER A 295 -1.33 -21.45 39.31
CA SER A 295 -0.31 -22.50 39.39
C SER A 295 -0.20 -23.26 38.06
N PRO A 296 0.92 -23.95 37.78
CA PRO A 296 1.07 -24.80 36.60
C PRO A 296 -0.09 -25.80 36.44
N GLU A 297 -0.48 -26.48 37.53
CA GLU A 297 -1.55 -27.48 37.50
C GLU A 297 -2.91 -26.86 37.14
N GLN A 298 -3.15 -25.62 37.59
CA GLN A 298 -4.35 -24.87 37.21
C GLN A 298 -4.32 -24.48 35.73
N ILE A 299 -3.15 -24.10 35.21
CA ILE A 299 -2.97 -23.78 33.79
C ILE A 299 -3.28 -25.02 32.94
N ASP A 300 -2.76 -26.19 33.31
CA ASP A 300 -2.98 -27.45 32.58
C ASP A 300 -4.45 -27.86 32.55
N ILE A 301 -5.18 -27.68 33.66
CA ILE A 301 -6.62 -27.90 33.70
C ILE A 301 -7.33 -27.04 32.65
N TYR A 302 -6.99 -25.75 32.56
CA TYR A 302 -7.62 -24.85 31.58
C TYR A 302 -7.18 -25.15 30.14
N LEU A 303 -5.95 -25.59 29.92
CA LEU A 303 -5.48 -26.02 28.60
C LEU A 303 -6.25 -27.25 28.10
N SER A 304 -6.50 -28.24 28.96
CA SER A 304 -7.28 -29.43 28.59
C SER A 304 -8.70 -29.09 28.11
N ILE A 305 -9.27 -28.00 28.62
CA ILE A 305 -10.58 -27.49 28.19
C ILE A 305 -10.46 -26.76 26.85
N LEU A 306 -9.48 -25.86 26.73
CA LEU A 306 -9.29 -25.04 25.54
C LEU A 306 -8.97 -25.90 24.31
N PHE A 307 -8.16 -26.94 24.50
CA PHE A 307 -7.69 -27.83 23.46
C PHE A 307 -8.32 -29.23 23.50
N SER A 308 -9.51 -29.36 24.09
CA SER A 308 -10.25 -30.63 24.08
C SER A 308 -10.49 -31.12 22.65
N THR A 309 -10.31 -32.43 22.44
CA THR A 309 -10.54 -33.14 21.17
C THR A 309 -12.01 -33.49 20.97
N GLU A 310 -12.80 -33.52 22.04
CA GLU A 310 -14.23 -33.80 21.97
C GLU A 310 -15.05 -32.56 21.58
N GLN A 311 -16.15 -32.77 20.87
CA GLN A 311 -17.06 -31.68 20.52
C GLN A 311 -17.72 -31.05 21.76
N LEU A 312 -17.18 -29.91 22.20
CA LEU A 312 -17.73 -29.12 23.28
C LEU A 312 -18.58 -27.96 22.75
N LYS A 313 -19.78 -27.77 23.32
CA LYS A 313 -20.68 -26.65 22.99
C LYS A 313 -20.88 -25.69 24.15
N GLY A 314 -21.10 -24.42 23.81
CA GLY A 314 -21.48 -23.38 24.77
C GLY A 314 -20.44 -23.15 25.86
N ALA A 315 -20.90 -22.94 27.11
CA ALA A 315 -20.03 -22.58 28.22
C ALA A 315 -18.96 -23.63 28.58
N LYS A 316 -19.15 -24.91 28.18
CA LYS A 316 -18.19 -25.98 28.48
C LYS A 316 -16.87 -25.82 27.73
N ALA A 317 -16.92 -25.26 26.51
CA ALA A 317 -15.76 -25.04 25.65
C ALA A 317 -14.96 -23.76 26.00
N LYS A 318 -15.44 -22.95 26.95
CA LYS A 318 -14.95 -21.61 27.23
C LYS A 318 -14.19 -21.54 28.55
N VAL A 319 -13.08 -20.81 28.56
CA VAL A 319 -12.34 -20.46 29.79
C VAL A 319 -12.47 -18.96 30.02
N THR A 320 -13.57 -18.59 30.68
CA THR A 320 -13.85 -17.20 31.09
C THR A 320 -13.24 -16.88 32.45
N TYR A 321 -12.99 -15.60 32.72
CA TYR A 321 -12.57 -15.16 34.06
C TYR A 321 -13.58 -15.56 35.15
N ALA A 322 -14.88 -15.55 34.84
CA ALA A 322 -15.92 -16.01 35.75
C ALA A 322 -15.82 -17.52 36.03
N ARG A 323 -15.43 -18.33 35.04
CA ARG A 323 -15.15 -19.75 35.25
C ARG A 323 -13.95 -19.94 36.19
N ILE A 324 -12.84 -19.24 35.94
CA ILE A 324 -11.66 -19.30 36.82
C ILE A 324 -12.00 -18.90 38.24
N ARG A 325 -12.74 -17.80 38.44
CA ARG A 325 -13.22 -17.38 39.76
C ARG A 325 -14.01 -18.48 40.47
N LYS A 326 -14.92 -19.15 39.75
CA LYS A 326 -15.74 -20.24 40.28
C LYS A 326 -14.87 -21.45 40.64
N ASP A 327 -14.01 -21.88 39.72
CA ASP A 327 -13.20 -23.09 39.86
C ASP A 327 -12.18 -22.95 41.00
N LEU A 328 -11.64 -21.74 41.22
CA LEU A 328 -10.71 -21.42 42.32
C LEU A 328 -11.39 -20.94 43.61
N ASN A 329 -12.72 -20.85 43.63
CA ASN A 329 -13.51 -20.35 44.77
C ASN A 329 -13.03 -18.97 45.29
N LEU A 330 -12.73 -18.03 44.39
CA LEU A 330 -12.17 -16.73 44.77
C LEU A 330 -13.25 -15.82 45.39
N SER A 331 -12.90 -15.15 46.49
CA SER A 331 -13.80 -14.18 47.13
C SER A 331 -14.06 -12.95 46.25
N ALA A 332 -15.16 -12.23 46.52
CA ALA A 332 -15.51 -10.99 45.81
C ALA A 332 -14.49 -9.86 46.00
N HIS A 333 -13.62 -9.95 47.00
CA HIS A 333 -12.57 -8.97 47.27
C HIS A 333 -11.30 -9.19 46.44
N ILE A 334 -11.21 -10.31 45.72
CA ILE A 334 -10.13 -10.60 44.78
C ILE A 334 -10.57 -10.17 43.38
N PHE A 335 -9.78 -9.35 42.68
CA PHE A 335 -10.09 -8.89 41.33
C PHE A 335 -8.99 -9.26 40.33
N PHE A 336 -9.36 -9.49 39.07
CA PHE A 336 -8.40 -9.77 38.01
C PHE A 336 -7.81 -8.46 37.47
N LYS A 337 -6.48 -8.36 37.45
CA LYS A 337 -5.77 -7.14 37.05
C LYS A 337 -6.10 -6.76 35.60
N GLY A 338 -6.69 -5.58 35.42
CA GLY A 338 -7.04 -5.04 34.10
C GLY A 338 -8.34 -5.58 33.49
N ILE A 339 -9.13 -6.34 34.26
CA ILE A 339 -10.44 -6.85 33.88
C ILE A 339 -11.49 -6.24 34.81
N ASP A 340 -12.53 -5.65 34.22
CA ASP A 340 -13.66 -5.11 34.97
C ASP A 340 -14.60 -6.27 35.37
N SER A 341 -15.21 -6.22 36.56
CA SER A 341 -16.04 -7.31 37.11
C SER A 341 -17.18 -7.73 36.19
N ASP A 342 -17.79 -6.77 35.48
CA ASP A 342 -18.89 -7.01 34.55
C ASP A 342 -18.47 -7.78 33.29
N ASP A 343 -17.17 -7.73 32.96
CA ASP A 343 -16.63 -8.40 31.78
C ASP A 343 -16.22 -9.85 32.08
N GLU A 344 -16.10 -10.26 33.36
CA GLU A 344 -15.62 -11.59 33.73
C GLU A 344 -16.45 -12.75 33.15
N LYS A 345 -17.77 -12.55 33.03
CA LYS A 345 -18.69 -13.56 32.47
C LYS A 345 -18.57 -13.72 30.96
N LYS A 346 -18.13 -12.68 30.26
CA LYS A 346 -18.11 -12.61 28.79
C LYS A 346 -16.73 -12.83 28.22
N ARG A 347 -15.69 -12.45 28.96
CA ARG A 347 -14.33 -12.41 28.47
C ARG A 347 -13.62 -13.72 28.74
N GLU A 348 -13.17 -14.35 27.67
CA GLU A 348 -12.30 -15.52 27.70
C GLU A 348 -10.84 -15.07 27.86
N VAL A 349 -10.05 -15.85 28.60
CA VAL A 349 -8.62 -15.57 28.79
C VAL A 349 -7.87 -15.75 27.46
N TYR A 350 -8.24 -16.79 26.73
CA TYR A 350 -7.74 -17.11 25.40
C TYR A 350 -8.78 -17.97 24.65
N VAL A 351 -8.77 -17.91 23.31
CA VAL A 351 -9.63 -18.71 22.43
C VAL A 351 -8.75 -19.29 21.30
N PRO A 352 -8.48 -20.61 21.28
CA PRO A 352 -7.77 -21.27 20.19
C PRO A 352 -8.74 -21.50 19.02
N LYS A 353 -8.84 -20.49 18.16
CA LYS A 353 -9.86 -20.41 17.12
C LYS A 353 -9.70 -21.50 16.07
N VAL A 354 -8.46 -21.84 15.73
CA VAL A 354 -8.18 -22.87 14.73
C VAL A 354 -8.53 -24.23 15.29
N TRP A 355 -8.05 -24.53 16.49
CA TRP A 355 -8.39 -25.77 17.17
C TRP A 355 -9.90 -25.95 17.35
N HIS A 356 -10.62 -24.89 17.75
CA HIS A 356 -12.08 -24.95 17.90
C HIS A 356 -12.79 -25.17 16.57
N ASN A 357 -12.35 -24.53 15.48
CA ASN A 357 -12.94 -24.75 14.16
C ASN A 357 -12.71 -26.20 13.68
N MET A 358 -11.49 -26.73 13.84
CA MET A 358 -11.16 -28.11 13.50
C MET A 358 -11.99 -29.09 14.33
N ARG A 359 -12.06 -28.90 15.66
CA ARG A 359 -12.87 -29.73 16.56
C ARG A 359 -14.35 -29.79 16.18
N ASN A 360 -14.90 -28.70 15.65
CA ASN A 360 -16.30 -28.62 15.27
C ASN A 360 -16.60 -29.29 13.92
N HIS A 361 -15.60 -29.50 13.05
CA HIS A 361 -15.78 -29.97 11.68
C HIS A 361 -15.12 -31.32 11.39
N LEU A 362 -14.07 -31.69 12.12
CA LEU A 362 -13.35 -32.95 11.99
C LEU A 362 -13.90 -33.99 12.97
N SER A 363 -13.72 -35.26 12.63
CA SER A 363 -14.03 -36.38 13.50
C SER A 363 -13.18 -36.36 14.78
N THR A 364 -13.77 -36.81 15.90
CA THR A 364 -13.06 -36.90 17.19
C THR A 364 -11.81 -37.78 17.09
N GLU A 365 -11.84 -38.83 16.26
CA GLU A 365 -10.70 -39.70 16.01
C GLU A 365 -9.54 -38.94 15.37
N LEU A 366 -9.80 -38.16 14.31
CA LEU A 366 -8.79 -37.32 13.68
C LEU A 366 -8.28 -36.25 14.65
N MET A 367 -9.17 -35.60 15.41
CA MET A 367 -8.76 -34.62 16.42
C MET A 367 -7.84 -35.21 17.48
N GLN A 368 -8.14 -36.43 17.96
CA GLN A 368 -7.28 -37.13 18.92
C GLN A 368 -5.92 -37.46 18.31
N LYS A 369 -5.89 -37.96 17.08
CA LYS A 369 -4.63 -38.22 16.36
C LYS A 369 -3.76 -36.97 16.24
N LEU A 370 -4.36 -35.82 15.94
CA LEU A 370 -3.65 -34.54 15.84
C LEU A 370 -3.16 -34.05 17.21
N TRP A 371 -3.92 -34.27 18.29
CA TRP A 371 -3.48 -33.92 19.64
C TRP A 371 -2.30 -34.77 20.11
N ASP A 372 -2.37 -36.09 19.89
CA ASP A 372 -1.32 -37.03 20.30
C ASP A 372 -0.03 -36.85 19.48
N ASN A 373 -0.14 -36.29 18.27
CA ASN A 373 0.99 -35.96 17.41
C ASN A 373 0.98 -34.47 17.02
N ARG A 374 1.52 -33.64 17.90
CA ARG A 374 1.64 -32.18 17.70
C ARG A 374 2.33 -31.80 16.39
N GLY A 375 3.38 -32.54 15.99
CA GLY A 375 4.07 -32.31 14.72
C GLY A 375 3.19 -32.56 13.48
N LEU A 376 2.32 -33.57 13.54
CA LEU A 376 1.31 -33.81 12.49
C LEU A 376 0.25 -32.69 12.49
N ALA A 377 -0.22 -32.25 13.65
CA ALA A 377 -1.16 -31.12 13.76
C ALA A 377 -0.61 -29.83 13.15
N ASP A 378 0.64 -29.50 13.48
CA ASP A 378 1.33 -28.33 12.92
C ASP A 378 1.54 -28.48 11.41
N SER A 379 1.86 -29.69 10.93
CA SER A 379 1.98 -29.94 9.48
C SER A 379 0.66 -29.77 8.72
N VAL A 380 -0.46 -30.24 9.29
CA VAL A 380 -1.80 -30.06 8.70
C VAL A 380 -2.22 -28.59 8.68
N THR A 381 -1.98 -27.86 9.77
CA THR A 381 -2.35 -26.44 9.89
C THR A 381 -1.44 -25.51 9.09
N GLU A 382 -0.16 -25.87 8.93
CA GLU A 382 0.74 -25.24 7.96
C GLU A 382 0.25 -25.48 6.52
N ALA A 383 -0.16 -26.72 6.18
CA ALA A 383 -0.72 -27.03 4.85
C ALA A 383 -1.98 -26.21 4.55
N LEU A 384 -2.91 -26.12 5.51
CA LEU A 384 -4.11 -25.26 5.43
C LEU A 384 -3.74 -23.78 5.27
N THR A 385 -2.65 -23.34 5.92
CA THR A 385 -2.19 -21.95 5.84
C THR A 385 -1.52 -21.63 4.50
N TYR A 386 -0.70 -22.55 4.01
CA TYR A 386 0.07 -22.47 2.78
C TYR A 386 -0.81 -22.45 1.54
N ALA A 387 -1.80 -23.36 1.47
CA ALA A 387 -2.54 -23.63 0.25
C ALA A 387 -3.52 -22.50 -0.13
N SER A 388 -3.56 -22.18 -1.42
CA SER A 388 -4.57 -21.31 -2.03
C SER A 388 -5.63 -22.06 -2.85
N SER A 389 -5.46 -23.37 -3.04
CA SER A 389 -6.34 -24.24 -3.84
C SER A 389 -6.38 -25.66 -3.27
N GLU A 390 -7.43 -26.43 -3.61
CA GLU A 390 -7.54 -27.85 -3.21
C GLU A 390 -6.37 -28.68 -3.74
N GLU A 391 -5.95 -28.45 -5.00
CA GLU A 391 -4.76 -29.10 -5.58
C GLU A 391 -3.52 -28.86 -4.73
N SER A 392 -3.28 -27.61 -4.32
CA SER A 392 -2.12 -27.31 -3.46
C SER A 392 -2.27 -27.89 -2.06
N LEU A 393 -3.48 -27.92 -1.49
CA LEU A 393 -3.69 -28.49 -0.17
C LEU A 393 -3.45 -30.00 -0.18
N LEU A 394 -4.06 -30.71 -1.14
CA LEU A 394 -3.81 -32.14 -1.33
C LEU A 394 -2.32 -32.45 -1.52
N PHE A 395 -1.62 -31.64 -2.31
CA PHE A 395 -0.18 -31.80 -2.50
C PHE A 395 0.63 -31.60 -1.21
N GLN A 396 0.23 -30.67 -0.33
CA GLN A 396 0.90 -30.46 0.97
C GLN A 396 0.53 -31.53 2.00
N LEU A 397 -0.67 -32.09 1.92
CA LEU A 397 -1.09 -33.22 2.76
C LEU A 397 -0.50 -34.56 2.28
N ASP A 398 0.00 -34.62 1.03
CA ASP A 398 0.63 -35.80 0.47
C ASP A 398 1.97 -36.07 1.17
N GLY A 399 2.11 -37.27 1.73
CA GLY A 399 3.25 -37.66 2.57
C GLY A 399 3.06 -37.44 4.08
N LEU A 400 1.94 -36.85 4.52
CA LEU A 400 1.54 -36.89 5.93
C LEU A 400 0.86 -38.23 6.25
N ASP A 401 0.97 -38.68 7.51
CA ASP A 401 0.29 -39.88 8.00
C ASP A 401 -1.23 -39.62 8.16
N LEU A 402 -1.94 -39.58 7.03
CA LEU A 402 -3.37 -39.34 6.92
C LEU A 402 -4.01 -40.29 5.89
N THR A 403 -5.18 -40.84 6.22
CA THR A 403 -5.99 -41.59 5.27
C THR A 403 -6.66 -40.67 4.25
N ASP A 404 -7.14 -41.21 3.13
CA ASP A 404 -7.85 -40.39 2.13
C ASP A 404 -9.15 -39.80 2.68
N ASP A 405 -9.88 -40.53 3.53
CA ASP A 405 -11.06 -40.01 4.23
C ASP A 405 -10.70 -38.82 5.14
N GLN A 406 -9.58 -38.90 5.88
CA GLN A 406 -9.10 -37.81 6.72
C GLN A 406 -8.69 -36.59 5.89
N LYS A 407 -8.06 -36.80 4.73
CA LYS A 407 -7.74 -35.70 3.79
C LYS A 407 -9.01 -35.04 3.27
N ASP A 408 -10.05 -35.82 2.95
CA ASP A 408 -11.35 -35.29 2.51
C ASP A 408 -12.06 -34.50 3.63
N GLU A 409 -11.99 -34.93 4.89
CA GLU A 409 -12.46 -34.14 6.04
C GLU A 409 -11.72 -32.79 6.14
N ILE A 410 -10.39 -32.80 6.02
CA ILE A 410 -9.54 -31.60 6.06
C ILE A 410 -9.84 -30.65 4.88
N LEU A 411 -10.10 -31.20 3.68
CA LEU A 411 -10.52 -30.41 2.52
C LEU A 411 -11.88 -29.73 2.72
N GLY A 412 -12.70 -30.24 3.63
CA GLY A 412 -13.95 -29.61 4.06
C GLY A 412 -13.75 -28.32 4.84
N LEU A 413 -12.57 -28.06 5.42
CA LEU A 413 -12.31 -26.87 6.21
C LEU A 413 -12.24 -25.59 5.37
N PRO A 414 -12.54 -24.41 5.94
CA PRO A 414 -12.48 -23.13 5.23
C PRO A 414 -11.04 -22.60 5.08
N PHE A 415 -10.12 -23.38 4.51
CA PHE A 415 -8.67 -23.12 4.48
C PHE A 415 -8.25 -21.88 3.67
N SER A 416 -9.10 -21.41 2.76
CA SER A 416 -8.89 -20.13 2.08
C SER A 416 -9.34 -18.92 2.90
N GLY A 417 -10.12 -19.16 3.96
CA GLY A 417 -10.60 -18.16 4.89
C GLY A 417 -9.48 -17.56 5.73
N LYS A 418 -9.73 -16.36 6.27
CA LYS A 418 -8.74 -15.61 7.07
C LYS A 418 -8.24 -16.36 8.31
N LEU A 419 -9.02 -17.32 8.81
CA LEU A 419 -8.67 -18.13 9.98
C LEU A 419 -7.34 -18.86 9.76
N TYR A 420 -7.14 -19.46 8.59
CA TYR A 420 -5.93 -20.19 8.20
C TYR A 420 -4.99 -19.30 7.38
N LYS A 421 -4.81 -18.03 7.75
CA LYS A 421 -3.90 -17.13 7.03
C LYS A 421 -2.98 -16.36 7.96
N GLY A 422 -1.71 -16.37 7.60
CA GLY A 422 -0.67 -15.53 8.18
C GLY A 422 0.22 -16.26 9.16
N TYR A 423 1.40 -15.68 9.33
CA TYR A 423 2.50 -16.25 10.09
C TYR A 423 2.79 -15.42 11.34
N GLY A 424 3.31 -16.08 12.38
CA GLY A 424 3.75 -15.45 13.62
C GLY A 424 5.06 -14.67 13.46
N SER A 425 5.73 -14.32 14.56
CA SER A 425 7.11 -13.78 14.54
C SER A 425 8.18 -14.83 14.85
N ARG A 426 7.75 -16.02 15.31
CA ARG A 426 8.59 -17.12 15.79
C ARG A 426 8.51 -18.29 14.81
N SER A 427 9.59 -19.07 14.66
CA SER A 427 9.57 -20.33 13.93
C SER A 427 8.93 -21.43 14.76
N LEU A 428 8.59 -22.55 14.11
CA LEU A 428 8.05 -23.72 14.80
C LEU A 428 9.04 -24.23 15.84
N LYS A 429 10.33 -24.34 15.47
CA LYS A 429 11.43 -24.64 16.39
C LYS A 429 11.45 -23.76 17.65
N ALA A 430 11.32 -22.44 17.49
CA ALA A 430 11.32 -21.54 18.65
C ALA A 430 10.06 -21.72 19.50
N LEU A 431 8.92 -22.00 18.88
CA LEU A 431 7.67 -22.24 19.59
C LEU A 431 7.69 -23.57 20.34
N GLU A 432 8.24 -24.64 19.75
CA GLU A 432 8.44 -25.93 20.41
C GLU A 432 9.33 -25.77 21.65
N MET A 433 10.50 -25.14 21.52
CA MET A 433 11.37 -24.86 22.67
C MET A 433 10.67 -24.11 23.79
N LEU A 434 9.78 -23.16 23.46
CA LEU A 434 9.00 -22.41 24.45
C LEU A 434 7.91 -23.27 25.08
N VAL A 435 7.16 -24.04 24.27
CA VAL A 435 6.06 -24.89 24.75
C VAL A 435 6.60 -26.02 25.63
N ASP A 436 7.68 -26.67 25.22
CA ASP A 436 8.32 -27.76 25.97
C ASP A 436 8.89 -27.26 27.30
N SER A 437 9.32 -25.99 27.37
CA SER A 437 9.78 -25.41 28.64
C SER A 437 8.67 -25.33 29.70
N PHE A 438 7.39 -25.31 29.32
CA PHE A 438 6.27 -25.29 30.28
C PHE A 438 5.98 -26.67 30.90
N GLU A 439 6.66 -27.74 30.47
CA GLU A 439 6.61 -29.04 31.17
C GLU A 439 7.29 -28.98 32.54
N ASP A 440 8.20 -28.03 32.76
CA ASP A 440 8.79 -27.75 34.06
C ASP A 440 7.80 -26.90 34.91
N PRO A 441 7.31 -27.41 36.06
CA PRO A 441 6.40 -26.66 36.92
C PRO A 441 6.95 -25.34 37.47
N SER A 442 8.27 -25.11 37.40
CA SER A 442 8.87 -23.82 37.76
C SER A 442 8.67 -22.73 36.70
N VAL A 443 8.28 -23.10 35.48
CA VAL A 443 8.09 -22.20 34.34
C VAL A 443 6.62 -21.83 34.22
N VAL A 444 6.27 -20.59 34.58
CA VAL A 444 4.87 -20.12 34.60
C VAL A 444 4.62 -19.03 33.56
N THR A 445 5.62 -18.20 33.26
CA THR A 445 5.49 -17.11 32.30
C THR A 445 6.31 -17.36 31.04
N LEU A 446 5.94 -16.66 29.96
CA LEU A 446 6.71 -16.71 28.72
C LEU A 446 8.16 -16.23 28.91
N LYS A 447 8.42 -15.32 29.85
CA LYS A 447 9.78 -14.88 30.17
C LYS A 447 10.59 -16.02 30.80
N ASP A 448 9.98 -16.77 31.71
CA ASP A 448 10.61 -17.93 32.35
C ASP A 448 10.90 -19.01 31.31
N ALA A 449 9.98 -19.24 30.37
CA ALA A 449 10.19 -20.14 29.23
C ALA A 449 11.30 -19.66 28.30
N GLU A 450 11.41 -18.35 28.03
CA GLU A 450 12.55 -17.80 27.28
C GLU A 450 13.88 -18.00 28.03
N GLU A 451 13.89 -17.86 29.35
CA GLU A 451 15.09 -18.10 30.18
C GLU A 451 15.48 -19.57 30.16
N ALA A 452 14.54 -20.49 30.43
CA ALA A 452 14.75 -21.93 30.47
C ALA A 452 15.21 -22.50 29.13
N SER A 453 14.62 -22.03 28.02
CA SER A 453 15.01 -22.43 26.65
C SER A 453 16.29 -21.77 26.15
N GLY A 454 16.85 -20.78 26.87
CA GLY A 454 17.99 -19.97 26.42
C GLY A 454 17.66 -18.90 25.37
N LEU A 455 16.40 -18.81 24.94
CA LEU A 455 15.94 -17.82 23.95
C LEU A 455 16.01 -16.38 24.47
N LEU A 456 15.94 -16.14 25.79
CA LEU A 456 16.10 -14.80 26.36
C LEU A 456 17.48 -14.23 26.00
N GLY A 457 18.53 -15.06 26.09
CA GLY A 457 19.89 -14.68 25.73
C GLY A 457 19.99 -14.24 24.28
N MET A 458 19.36 -14.99 23.37
CA MET A 458 19.30 -14.66 21.93
C MET A 458 18.48 -13.39 21.65
N ARG A 459 17.42 -13.12 22.41
CA ARG A 459 16.64 -11.88 22.26
C ARG A 459 17.41 -10.65 22.73
N LEU A 460 18.28 -10.82 23.71
CA LEU A 460 19.09 -9.75 24.29
C LEU A 460 20.47 -9.60 23.63
N SER A 461 20.90 -10.55 22.79
CA SER A 461 22.16 -10.45 22.06
C SER A 461 22.11 -9.29 21.07
N LYS A 462 23.13 -8.44 21.10
CA LYS A 462 23.30 -7.36 20.13
C LYS A 462 24.04 -7.91 18.91
N ASP A 463 23.39 -8.76 18.13
CA ASP A 463 24.01 -9.47 17.00
C ASP A 463 24.23 -8.59 15.75
N GLY A 464 24.02 -7.28 15.85
CA GLY A 464 24.33 -6.33 14.78
C GLY A 464 25.83 -6.01 14.73
N GLN A 465 26.47 -6.25 13.59
CA GLN A 465 27.79 -5.66 13.32
C GLN A 465 27.65 -4.13 13.29
N ARG A 466 28.13 -3.47 14.35
CA ARG A 466 28.24 -2.02 14.43
C ARG A 466 29.43 -1.54 13.61
N SER A 467 29.28 -0.40 12.97
CA SER A 467 30.34 0.22 12.17
C SER A 467 30.28 1.75 12.28
N THR A 468 31.32 2.44 11.81
CA THR A 468 31.36 3.90 11.85
C THR A 468 30.38 4.54 10.86
N LEU A 469 30.03 3.86 9.76
CA LEU A 469 29.07 4.35 8.77
C LEU A 469 27.82 3.50 8.76
N LEU A 470 26.66 4.13 8.60
CA LEU A 470 25.40 3.41 8.47
C LEU A 470 25.40 2.51 7.22
N PRO A 471 25.02 1.21 7.33
CA PRO A 471 24.91 0.29 6.20
C PRO A 471 23.71 0.66 5.30
N SER A 472 23.28 -0.16 4.34
CA SER A 472 21.99 0.12 3.69
C SER A 472 20.84 -0.19 4.65
N TYR A 473 19.79 0.64 4.66
CA TYR A 473 18.60 0.28 5.45
C TYR A 473 17.97 -1.03 4.95
N SER A 474 18.07 -1.32 3.65
CA SER A 474 17.61 -2.60 3.08
C SER A 474 18.45 -3.81 3.49
N SER A 475 19.70 -3.62 3.90
CA SER A 475 20.52 -4.72 4.45
C SER A 475 20.25 -4.94 5.94
N TYR A 476 19.85 -3.88 6.66
CA TYR A 476 19.42 -3.94 8.06
C TYR A 476 18.02 -4.54 8.18
N ASP A 477 17.01 -3.95 7.53
CA ASP A 477 15.64 -4.47 7.46
C ASP A 477 15.36 -5.01 6.05
N LYS A 478 15.68 -6.30 5.87
CA LYS A 478 15.43 -7.04 4.61
C LYS A 478 13.94 -7.27 4.35
N GLU A 479 13.10 -7.14 5.38
CA GLU A 479 11.65 -7.34 5.28
C GLU A 479 10.90 -6.07 4.88
N CYS A 480 11.51 -4.88 5.08
CA CYS A 480 10.91 -3.61 4.70
C CYS A 480 10.74 -3.48 3.17
N ARG A 481 9.48 -3.55 2.72
CA ARG A 481 9.09 -3.42 1.30
C ARG A 481 8.41 -2.10 0.97
N ASN A 482 8.29 -1.18 1.93
CA ASN A 482 7.64 0.11 1.70
C ASN A 482 8.62 1.07 1.00
N PRO A 483 8.40 1.42 -0.28
CA PRO A 483 9.33 2.26 -1.03
C PRO A 483 9.48 3.68 -0.45
N VAL A 484 8.45 4.20 0.24
CA VAL A 484 8.50 5.51 0.90
C VAL A 484 9.51 5.47 2.05
N VAL A 485 9.39 4.48 2.93
CA VAL A 485 10.31 4.29 4.06
C VAL A 485 11.72 4.04 3.56
N LEU A 486 11.91 3.13 2.59
CA LEU A 486 13.22 2.84 2.02
C LEU A 486 13.90 4.10 1.44
N ARG A 487 13.12 4.99 0.78
CA ARG A 487 13.64 6.25 0.26
C ARG A 487 14.04 7.20 1.38
N ALA A 488 13.16 7.43 2.36
CA ALA A 488 13.43 8.33 3.48
C ALA A 488 14.66 7.86 4.29
N MET A 489 14.71 6.59 4.67
CA MET A 489 15.83 5.98 5.39
C MET A 489 17.14 6.03 4.59
N GLY A 490 17.05 5.79 3.27
CA GLY A 490 18.21 5.89 2.38
C GLY A 490 18.79 7.31 2.30
N ARG A 491 17.94 8.34 2.33
CA ARG A 491 18.37 9.75 2.32
C ARG A 491 18.92 10.19 3.67
N MET A 492 18.25 9.82 4.77
CA MET A 492 18.76 10.04 6.12
C MET A 492 20.16 9.42 6.29
N ARG A 493 20.35 8.18 5.82
CA ARG A 493 21.66 7.53 5.80
C ARG A 493 22.72 8.38 5.10
N HIS A 494 22.42 8.92 3.92
CA HIS A 494 23.37 9.74 3.17
C HIS A 494 23.80 10.98 3.96
N ILE A 495 22.85 11.65 4.60
CA ILE A 495 23.11 12.81 5.46
C ILE A 495 24.00 12.43 6.64
N VAL A 496 23.61 11.41 7.42
CA VAL A 496 24.39 10.95 8.58
C VAL A 496 25.80 10.51 8.17
N ASN A 497 25.93 9.72 7.11
CA ASN A 497 27.25 9.28 6.64
C ASN A 497 28.10 10.43 6.09
N ALA A 498 27.49 11.46 5.49
CA ALA A 498 28.22 12.66 5.05
C ALA A 498 28.75 13.44 6.25
N ILE A 499 27.92 13.63 7.29
CA ILE A 499 28.33 14.26 8.54
C ILE A 499 29.46 13.47 9.19
N ILE A 500 29.35 12.14 9.27
CA ILE A 500 30.38 11.29 9.88
C ILE A 500 31.71 11.37 9.11
N ARG A 501 31.68 11.48 7.78
CA ARG A 501 32.91 11.62 6.97
C ARG A 501 33.63 12.94 7.21
N ILE A 502 32.90 14.00 7.55
CA ILE A 502 33.47 15.34 7.74
C ILE A 502 33.86 15.55 9.21
N TYR A 503 33.01 15.14 10.16
CA TYR A 503 33.12 15.48 11.58
C TYR A 503 33.38 14.29 12.51
N GLY A 504 33.34 13.05 12.01
CA GLY A 504 33.38 11.84 12.84
C GLY A 504 32.00 11.45 13.39
N VAL A 505 31.94 10.34 14.13
CA VAL A 505 30.68 9.85 14.72
C VAL A 505 30.24 10.81 15.84
N PRO A 506 29.02 11.36 15.80
CA PRO A 506 28.51 12.22 16.87
C PRO A 506 28.39 11.47 18.21
N ASP A 507 28.59 12.19 19.33
CA ASP A 507 28.42 11.66 20.68
C ASP A 507 26.96 11.29 20.95
N GLU A 508 26.03 12.12 20.48
CA GLU A 508 24.59 11.87 20.54
C GLU A 508 23.90 12.15 19.19
N ILE A 509 22.85 11.37 18.90
CA ILE A 509 21.93 11.62 17.80
C ILE A 509 20.52 11.79 18.36
N HIS A 510 19.95 12.98 18.19
CA HIS A 510 18.60 13.31 18.60
C HIS A 510 17.63 13.20 17.42
N ILE A 511 16.50 12.51 17.61
CA ILE A 511 15.48 12.32 16.56
C ILE A 511 14.09 12.70 17.07
N GLU A 512 13.25 13.36 16.26
CA GLU A 512 11.86 13.63 16.65
C GLU A 512 10.98 12.38 16.55
N LEU A 513 10.22 12.08 17.62
CA LEU A 513 9.26 10.98 17.63
C LEU A 513 7.94 11.30 16.92
N GLY A 514 7.43 10.32 16.17
CA GLY A 514 6.05 10.24 15.71
C GLY A 514 5.03 10.24 16.86
N ARG A 515 3.78 10.66 16.56
CA ARG A 515 2.75 11.04 17.56
C ARG A 515 2.33 9.96 18.57
N ASP A 516 2.68 8.69 18.37
CA ASP A 516 2.18 7.58 19.19
C ASP A 516 2.98 7.29 20.47
N LEU A 517 4.25 7.70 20.53
CA LEU A 517 5.07 7.59 21.75
C LEU A 517 4.79 8.73 22.76
N LYS A 518 3.95 9.70 22.38
CA LYS A 518 3.68 10.97 23.11
C LYS A 518 2.56 10.90 24.16
N ARG A 519 1.95 9.73 24.38
CA ARG A 519 0.69 9.63 25.14
C ARG A 519 0.93 9.54 26.64
N SER A 520 0.37 10.48 27.41
CA SER A 520 0.30 10.44 28.88
C SER A 520 -0.44 9.19 29.37
N LYS A 521 -0.28 8.82 30.65
CA LYS A 521 -1.02 7.70 31.27
C LYS A 521 -2.53 7.85 31.06
N ARG A 522 -3.08 9.04 31.30
CA ARG A 522 -4.49 9.38 31.06
C ARG A 522 -4.92 9.17 29.60
N GLU A 523 -4.11 9.57 28.64
CA GLU A 523 -4.42 9.34 27.21
C GLU A 523 -4.33 7.86 26.83
N LYS A 524 -3.36 7.13 27.37
CA LYS A 524 -3.27 5.67 27.22
C LYS A 524 -4.50 4.99 27.81
N ASP A 525 -4.98 5.42 28.97
CA ASP A 525 -6.17 4.88 29.64
C ASP A 525 -7.45 5.19 28.85
N LEU A 526 -7.61 6.42 28.33
CA LEU A 526 -8.73 6.77 27.45
C LEU A 526 -8.76 5.92 26.18
N ILE A 527 -7.59 5.64 25.61
CA ILE A 527 -7.46 4.78 24.42
C ILE A 527 -7.74 3.33 24.78
N ALA A 528 -7.23 2.83 25.90
CA ALA A 528 -7.53 1.49 26.39
C ALA A 528 -9.04 1.32 26.61
N LYS A 529 -9.69 2.28 27.27
CA LYS A 529 -11.15 2.32 27.46
C LYS A 529 -11.90 2.31 26.13
N ARG A 530 -11.46 3.11 25.15
CA ARG A 530 -12.05 3.11 23.80
C ARG A 530 -11.83 1.77 23.08
N ASN A 531 -10.66 1.17 23.21
CA ASN A 531 -10.36 -0.12 22.58
C ASN A 531 -11.21 -1.24 23.19
N ARG A 532 -11.39 -1.27 24.51
CA ARG A 532 -12.31 -2.20 25.19
C ARG A 532 -13.76 -2.03 24.71
N ALA A 533 -14.23 -0.78 24.61
CA ALA A 533 -15.57 -0.51 24.08
C ALA A 533 -15.72 -0.98 22.62
N ASN A 534 -14.69 -0.77 21.78
CA ASN A 534 -14.69 -1.26 20.40
C ASN A 534 -14.70 -2.80 20.33
N GLU A 535 -13.93 -3.48 21.18
CA GLU A 535 -13.89 -4.94 21.27
C GLU A 535 -15.26 -5.51 21.67
N LYS A 536 -15.86 -4.98 22.74
CA LYS A 536 -17.21 -5.36 23.18
C LYS A 536 -18.26 -5.17 22.09
N ASN A 537 -18.21 -4.03 21.39
CA ASN A 537 -19.13 -3.75 20.29
C ASN A 537 -18.89 -4.71 19.12
N ASN A 538 -17.64 -4.98 18.76
CA ASN A 538 -17.29 -5.93 17.70
C ASN A 538 -17.82 -7.34 18.00
N SER A 539 -17.67 -7.84 19.23
CA SER A 539 -18.20 -9.15 19.61
C SER A 539 -19.72 -9.21 19.49
N ARG A 540 -20.43 -8.20 20.02
CA ARG A 540 -21.90 -8.13 19.87
C ARG A 540 -22.32 -8.06 18.40
N TRP A 541 -21.62 -7.28 17.57
CA TRP A 541 -21.90 -7.21 16.13
C TRP A 541 -21.61 -8.53 15.43
N ALA A 542 -20.58 -9.27 15.84
CA ALA A 542 -20.26 -10.58 15.32
C ALA A 542 -21.36 -11.59 15.66
N GLU A 543 -21.79 -11.66 16.92
CA GLU A 543 -22.89 -12.51 17.37
C GLU A 543 -24.18 -12.23 16.56
N GLN A 544 -24.58 -10.95 16.49
CA GLN A 544 -25.79 -10.58 15.76
C GLN A 544 -25.72 -10.89 14.26
N ALA A 545 -24.55 -10.71 13.64
CA ALA A 545 -24.35 -11.03 12.23
C ALA A 545 -24.30 -12.55 11.98
N ALA A 546 -23.66 -13.30 12.87
CA ALA A 546 -23.60 -14.76 12.85
C ALA A 546 -24.99 -15.38 12.95
N ASP A 547 -25.85 -14.88 13.84
CA ASP A 547 -27.23 -15.35 13.99
C ASP A 547 -28.06 -15.19 12.70
N ILE A 548 -27.81 -14.13 11.94
CA ILE A 548 -28.47 -13.87 10.66
C ILE A 548 -27.87 -14.71 9.54
N LEU A 549 -26.54 -14.87 9.52
CA LEU A 549 -25.81 -15.63 8.51
C LEU A 549 -25.85 -17.16 8.73
N LYS A 550 -26.25 -17.62 9.92
CA LYS A 550 -26.21 -19.03 10.35
C LYS A 550 -24.81 -19.64 10.29
N ILE A 551 -23.81 -18.86 10.74
CA ILE A 551 -22.40 -19.25 10.83
C ILE A 551 -21.88 -18.97 12.24
N ASP A 552 -20.65 -19.41 12.54
CA ASP A 552 -20.01 -19.05 13.81
C ASP A 552 -19.56 -17.56 13.83
N PRO A 553 -19.62 -16.86 14.99
CA PRO A 553 -19.16 -15.48 15.13
C PRO A 553 -17.72 -15.23 14.65
N GLU A 554 -16.85 -16.22 14.79
CA GLU A 554 -15.46 -16.18 14.34
C GLU A 554 -15.32 -16.16 12.81
N GLU A 555 -16.31 -16.66 12.09
CA GLU A 555 -16.37 -16.69 10.63
C GLU A 555 -16.94 -15.39 10.04
N VAL A 556 -17.53 -14.52 10.88
CA VAL A 556 -18.09 -13.25 10.44
C VAL A 556 -17.02 -12.34 9.86
N ARG A 557 -17.23 -11.97 8.60
CA ARG A 557 -16.25 -11.17 7.84
C ARG A 557 -16.05 -9.77 8.45
N PRO A 558 -14.81 -9.25 8.49
CA PRO A 558 -14.53 -7.89 8.98
C PRO A 558 -15.25 -6.77 8.22
N LYS A 559 -15.72 -7.00 7.00
CA LYS A 559 -16.53 -6.05 6.23
C LYS A 559 -17.92 -5.91 6.84
N VAL A 560 -18.55 -7.01 7.26
CA VAL A 560 -19.87 -7.02 7.91
C VAL A 560 -19.78 -6.29 9.25
N LEU A 561 -18.76 -6.57 10.06
CA LEU A 561 -18.53 -5.84 11.32
C LEU A 561 -18.37 -4.32 11.10
N ARG A 562 -17.69 -3.92 10.03
CA ARG A 562 -17.57 -2.50 9.66
C ARG A 562 -18.91 -1.88 9.24
N LYS A 563 -19.76 -2.62 8.52
CA LYS A 563 -21.12 -2.19 8.18
C LYS A 563 -21.98 -2.04 9.43
N MET A 564 -21.97 -3.04 10.33
CA MET A 564 -22.67 -2.99 11.62
C MET A 564 -22.26 -1.77 12.45
N ALA A 565 -20.96 -1.51 12.54
CA ALA A 565 -20.42 -0.37 13.26
C ALA A 565 -20.93 0.98 12.72
N LEU A 566 -21.02 1.11 11.40
CA LEU A 566 -21.50 2.33 10.75
C LEU A 566 -23.03 2.44 10.79
N TRP A 567 -23.74 1.32 10.66
CA TRP A 567 -25.20 1.26 10.80
C TRP A 567 -25.63 1.78 12.16
N GLU A 568 -25.01 1.30 13.24
CA GLU A 568 -25.31 1.77 14.59
C GLU A 568 -24.84 3.22 14.82
N GLU A 569 -23.69 3.63 14.28
CA GLU A 569 -23.23 5.04 14.36
C GLU A 569 -24.19 6.02 13.64
N GLN A 570 -25.03 5.51 12.74
CA GLN A 570 -25.97 6.28 11.91
C GLN A 570 -27.44 6.02 12.25
N ASP A 571 -27.71 5.41 13.41
CA ASP A 571 -29.06 5.08 13.88
C ASP A 571 -29.86 4.21 12.90
N GLY A 572 -29.16 3.44 12.06
CA GLY A 572 -29.76 2.57 11.05
C GLY A 572 -30.27 3.27 9.80
N PHE A 573 -29.79 4.48 9.51
CA PHE A 573 -30.17 5.24 8.32
C PHE A 573 -29.00 5.49 7.36
N ASP A 574 -29.32 5.61 6.08
CA ASP A 574 -28.41 6.08 5.03
C ASP A 574 -27.91 7.49 5.40
N ALA A 575 -26.59 7.66 5.44
CA ALA A 575 -25.99 8.92 5.88
C ALA A 575 -26.41 10.12 5.00
N TYR A 576 -26.63 9.91 3.71
CA TYR A 576 -26.91 10.96 2.73
C TYR A 576 -28.38 11.21 2.48
N THR A 577 -29.19 10.17 2.35
CA THR A 577 -30.61 10.30 2.02
C THR A 577 -31.49 10.29 3.27
N GLY A 578 -31.04 9.67 4.37
CA GLY A 578 -31.86 9.44 5.56
C GLY A 578 -32.86 8.28 5.37
N ALA A 579 -32.75 7.52 4.29
CA ALA A 579 -33.55 6.31 4.10
C ALA A 579 -33.17 5.25 5.13
N LYS A 580 -34.16 4.52 5.66
CA LYS A 580 -33.92 3.44 6.63
C LYS A 580 -33.15 2.30 5.97
N ILE A 581 -32.13 1.79 6.64
CA ILE A 581 -31.34 0.62 6.25
C ILE A 581 -31.87 -0.60 7.01
N GLU A 582 -32.46 -1.53 6.27
CA GLU A 582 -32.88 -2.84 6.77
C GLU A 582 -31.65 -3.69 7.17
N LEU A 583 -31.57 -4.06 8.45
CA LEU A 583 -30.40 -4.74 9.04
C LEU A 583 -30.14 -6.12 8.42
N GLU A 584 -31.17 -6.97 8.35
CA GLU A 584 -31.06 -8.31 7.76
C GLU A 584 -30.62 -8.23 6.31
N LYS A 585 -31.24 -7.33 5.54
CA LYS A 585 -30.89 -7.10 4.14
C LYS A 585 -29.47 -6.55 3.97
N MET A 586 -28.99 -5.70 4.87
CA MET A 586 -27.60 -5.20 4.86
C MET A 586 -26.57 -6.32 5.08
N ILE A 587 -26.94 -7.34 5.88
CA ILE A 587 -26.07 -8.47 6.23
C ILE A 587 -26.12 -9.55 5.13
N LEU A 588 -27.32 -9.89 4.67
CA LEU A 588 -27.56 -10.95 3.68
C LEU A 588 -27.28 -10.49 2.24
N ASP A 589 -27.53 -9.22 1.92
CA ASP A 589 -27.24 -8.61 0.62
C ASP A 589 -26.14 -7.56 0.74
N ASP A 590 -24.92 -7.95 0.38
CA ASP A 590 -23.75 -7.07 0.43
C ASP A 590 -23.88 -5.82 -0.49
N LYS A 591 -24.86 -5.80 -1.41
CA LYS A 591 -25.10 -4.70 -2.38
C LYS A 591 -26.22 -3.76 -1.98
N TYR A 592 -26.96 -4.09 -0.93
CA TYR A 592 -27.97 -3.19 -0.41
C TYR A 592 -27.33 -1.90 0.12
N CYS A 593 -26.17 -2.01 0.78
CA CYS A 593 -25.42 -0.88 1.31
C CYS A 593 -23.91 -0.98 1.03
N GLU A 594 -23.29 0.18 0.83
CA GLU A 594 -21.87 0.37 0.59
C GLU A 594 -21.25 1.27 1.68
N ILE A 595 -19.95 1.09 1.92
CA ILE A 595 -19.18 1.99 2.77
C ILE A 595 -18.52 3.02 1.85
N ASP A 596 -19.01 4.25 1.87
CA ASP A 596 -18.52 5.35 1.03
C ASP A 596 -17.54 6.24 1.79
N HIS A 597 -16.61 6.87 1.05
CA HIS A 597 -15.76 7.94 1.53
C HIS A 597 -16.49 9.29 1.39
N VAL A 598 -16.83 9.91 2.52
CA VAL A 598 -17.51 11.21 2.58
C VAL A 598 -16.78 12.25 1.74
N LEU A 599 -15.50 12.46 2.03
CA LEU A 599 -14.58 13.21 1.18
C LEU A 599 -13.92 12.21 0.22
N PRO A 600 -13.91 12.47 -1.10
CA PRO A 600 -13.36 11.53 -2.08
C PRO A 600 -11.94 11.10 -1.74
N TYR A 601 -11.69 9.79 -1.71
CA TYR A 601 -10.37 9.25 -1.42
C TYR A 601 -9.34 9.72 -2.46
N SER A 602 -9.74 9.81 -3.73
CA SER A 602 -8.93 10.33 -4.84
C SER A 602 -8.39 11.76 -4.63
N ARG A 603 -9.05 12.56 -3.78
CA ARG A 603 -8.71 13.97 -3.51
C ARG A 603 -8.05 14.19 -2.15
N THR A 604 -8.21 13.26 -1.21
CA THR A 604 -7.81 13.47 0.21
C THR A 604 -6.90 12.38 0.78
N CYS A 605 -6.84 11.22 0.12
CA CYS A 605 -6.21 9.99 0.63
C CYS A 605 -6.60 9.64 2.07
N ASP A 606 -7.76 10.11 2.55
CA ASP A 606 -8.22 9.86 3.91
C ASP A 606 -9.03 8.57 3.96
N ASP A 607 -8.38 7.45 4.28
CA ASP A 607 -9.06 6.16 4.52
C ASP A 607 -9.56 5.98 5.97
N SER A 608 -9.51 7.05 6.78
CA SER A 608 -9.86 6.95 8.20
C SER A 608 -11.33 6.63 8.41
N ARG A 609 -11.65 6.03 9.55
CA ARG A 609 -13.04 5.76 9.96
C ARG A 609 -13.91 7.02 9.99
N SER A 610 -13.33 8.20 10.27
CA SER A 610 -14.06 9.46 10.25
C SER A 610 -14.48 9.90 8.84
N ASN A 611 -13.85 9.35 7.80
CA ASN A 611 -14.23 9.60 6.40
C ASN A 611 -15.16 8.53 5.83
N LYS A 612 -15.54 7.51 6.60
CA LYS A 612 -16.37 6.39 6.12
C LYS A 612 -17.79 6.48 6.67
N VAL A 613 -18.76 6.28 5.79
CA VAL A 613 -20.20 6.18 6.14
C VAL A 613 -20.85 5.03 5.41
N LEU A 614 -21.91 4.48 5.98
CA LEU A 614 -22.75 3.47 5.36
C LEU A 614 -23.88 4.16 4.59
N VAL A 615 -24.06 3.79 3.34
CA VAL A 615 -25.09 4.37 2.47
C VAL A 615 -25.70 3.28 1.61
N LEU A 616 -26.91 3.48 1.11
CA LEU A 616 -27.46 2.65 0.06
C LEU A 616 -26.56 2.75 -1.18
N ALA A 617 -26.41 1.64 -1.91
CA ALA A 617 -25.53 1.61 -3.08
C ALA A 617 -25.89 2.69 -4.12
N LYS A 618 -27.19 3.00 -4.28
CA LYS A 618 -27.66 4.08 -5.14
C LYS A 618 -27.12 5.45 -4.71
N SER A 619 -27.15 5.75 -3.42
CA SER A 619 -26.65 7.03 -2.87
C SER A 619 -25.16 7.22 -3.17
N ASN A 620 -24.35 6.16 -3.09
CA ASN A 620 -22.94 6.21 -3.45
C ASN A 620 -22.73 6.44 -4.95
N GLN A 621 -23.45 5.71 -5.80
CA GLN A 621 -23.40 5.84 -7.26
C GLN A 621 -23.79 7.24 -7.76
N ASP A 622 -24.74 7.87 -7.08
CA ASP A 622 -25.17 9.24 -7.38
C ASP A 622 -24.12 10.27 -6.92
N LYS A 623 -23.52 10.10 -5.73
CA LYS A 623 -22.48 11.01 -5.21
C LYS A 623 -21.20 11.00 -6.05
N ARG A 624 -20.65 9.81 -6.35
CA ARG A 624 -19.35 9.63 -7.06
C ARG A 624 -18.17 10.31 -6.32
N GLU A 625 -17.16 10.78 -7.07
CA GLU A 625 -15.96 11.47 -6.58
C GLU A 625 -16.20 12.93 -6.12
N ARG A 626 -17.40 13.22 -5.60
CA ARG A 626 -17.82 14.54 -5.08
C ARG A 626 -17.97 14.50 -3.56
N THR A 627 -17.90 15.66 -2.90
CA THR A 627 -18.37 15.79 -1.51
C THR A 627 -19.91 15.75 -1.45
N PRO A 628 -20.52 15.49 -0.27
CA PRO A 628 -21.98 15.58 -0.13
C PRO A 628 -22.51 16.97 -0.54
N TYR A 629 -21.79 18.04 -0.18
CA TYR A 629 -22.14 19.40 -0.57
C TYR A 629 -22.13 19.59 -2.09
N GLU A 630 -21.04 19.20 -2.76
CA GLU A 630 -20.92 19.31 -4.22
C GLU A 630 -22.03 18.52 -4.94
N TRP A 631 -22.32 17.31 -4.49
CA TRP A 631 -23.37 16.49 -5.09
C TRP A 631 -24.77 17.11 -4.89
N MET A 632 -25.15 17.41 -3.65
CA MET A 632 -26.50 17.88 -3.32
C MET A 632 -26.81 19.27 -3.89
N THR A 633 -25.79 20.12 -4.08
CA THR A 633 -25.96 21.44 -4.70
C THR A 633 -25.97 21.40 -6.23
N GLN A 634 -25.10 20.59 -6.86
CA GLN A 634 -25.04 20.49 -8.32
C GLN A 634 -26.23 19.73 -8.93
N ASP A 635 -26.75 18.73 -8.20
CA ASP A 635 -27.89 17.92 -8.63
C ASP A 635 -29.19 18.30 -7.91
N ALA A 636 -29.26 19.52 -7.36
CA ALA A 636 -30.47 20.07 -6.75
C ALA A 636 -31.65 19.98 -7.74
N GLY A 637 -32.75 19.35 -7.31
CA GLY A 637 -33.94 19.14 -8.14
C GLY A 637 -33.86 17.93 -9.10
N LYS A 638 -32.77 17.16 -9.11
CA LYS A 638 -32.58 15.94 -9.92
C LYS A 638 -32.61 14.65 -9.09
N GLY A 639 -33.31 14.68 -7.94
CA GLY A 639 -33.42 13.54 -7.03
C GLY A 639 -32.35 13.45 -5.94
N ALA A 640 -31.39 14.39 -5.90
CA ALA A 640 -30.48 14.53 -4.76
C ALA A 640 -31.21 15.12 -3.53
N PRO A 641 -30.85 14.73 -2.29
CA PRO A 641 -31.38 15.34 -1.08
C PRO A 641 -31.08 16.84 -1.02
N ARG A 642 -31.97 17.61 -0.38
CA ARG A 642 -31.72 19.03 -0.12
C ARG A 642 -30.61 19.19 0.92
N TRP A 643 -29.66 20.08 0.63
CA TRP A 643 -28.50 20.29 1.48
C TRP A 643 -28.88 20.73 2.90
N GLU A 644 -29.88 21.60 3.04
CA GLU A 644 -30.33 22.14 4.33
C GLU A 644 -30.92 21.03 5.22
N GLU A 645 -31.72 20.15 4.64
CA GLU A 645 -32.32 19.00 5.33
C GLU A 645 -31.26 17.97 5.73
N TYR A 646 -30.32 17.69 4.83
CA TYR A 646 -29.14 16.86 5.11
C TYR A 646 -28.30 17.43 6.25
N GLN A 647 -28.00 18.73 6.20
CA GLN A 647 -27.21 19.44 7.21
C GLN A 647 -27.89 19.36 8.57
N ALA A 648 -29.20 19.61 8.65
CA ALA A 648 -29.96 19.49 9.89
C ALA A 648 -29.86 18.07 10.48
N ARG A 649 -30.01 17.02 9.64
CA ARG A 649 -29.90 15.63 10.09
C ARG A 649 -28.50 15.29 10.62
N VAL A 650 -27.46 15.75 9.94
CA VAL A 650 -26.06 15.51 10.34
C VAL A 650 -25.70 16.26 11.63
N VAL A 651 -26.24 17.46 11.85
CA VAL A 651 -26.04 18.24 13.09
C VAL A 651 -26.77 17.60 14.27
N ASN A 652 -27.99 17.09 14.04
CA ASN A 652 -28.83 16.49 15.08
C ASN A 652 -28.42 15.06 15.46
N ASN A 653 -27.61 14.38 14.64
CA ASN A 653 -27.07 13.08 15.03
C ASN A 653 -25.91 13.23 16.04
N HIS A 654 -26.17 12.84 17.29
CA HIS A 654 -25.22 12.92 18.40
C HIS A 654 -24.20 11.77 18.44
N HIS A 655 -24.45 10.66 17.72
CA HIS A 655 -23.55 9.51 17.61
C HIS A 655 -22.38 9.75 16.66
N ILE A 656 -22.54 10.68 15.70
CA ILE A 656 -21.49 11.08 14.76
C ILE A 656 -20.41 11.91 15.47
N SER A 657 -19.16 11.45 15.39
CA SER A 657 -18.01 12.18 15.96
C SER A 657 -17.85 13.60 15.38
N PRO A 658 -17.34 14.58 16.16
CA PRO A 658 -17.12 15.94 15.66
C PRO A 658 -16.27 16.02 14.38
N ARG A 659 -15.28 15.11 14.24
CA ARG A 659 -14.44 15.04 13.04
C ARG A 659 -15.23 14.55 11.83
N LYS A 660 -16.02 13.47 11.97
CA LYS A 660 -16.88 12.96 10.87
C LYS A 660 -17.94 13.97 10.49
N ARG A 661 -18.56 14.65 11.47
CA ARG A 661 -19.51 15.74 11.22
C ARG A 661 -18.89 16.85 10.37
N ARG A 662 -17.65 17.25 10.67
CA ARG A 662 -16.93 18.25 9.85
C ARG A 662 -16.70 17.80 8.41
N TYR A 663 -16.48 16.51 8.16
CA TYR A 663 -16.32 15.98 6.81
C TYR A 663 -17.65 15.94 6.05
N LEU A 664 -18.71 15.47 6.71
CA LEU A 664 -20.07 15.44 6.15
C LEU A 664 -20.56 16.83 5.77
N LEU A 665 -20.24 17.84 6.58
CA LEU A 665 -20.62 19.24 6.37
C LEU A 665 -19.56 20.05 5.61
N ASN A 666 -18.56 19.40 4.99
CA ASN A 666 -17.52 20.12 4.27
C ASN A 666 -18.07 20.72 2.97
N ASN A 667 -18.18 22.05 2.95
CA ASN A 667 -18.64 22.83 1.82
C ASN A 667 -17.50 23.46 0.99
N ASN A 668 -16.24 23.21 1.35
CA ASN A 668 -15.09 23.81 0.68
C ASN A 668 -13.90 22.84 0.68
N LEU A 669 -13.89 21.92 -0.28
CA LEU A 669 -12.75 21.05 -0.59
C LEU A 669 -11.96 21.58 -1.79
N GLY A 670 -11.54 22.85 -1.72
CA GLY A 670 -10.67 23.50 -2.71
C GLY A 670 -9.26 22.90 -2.77
N GLU A 671 -8.44 23.33 -3.74
CA GLU A 671 -7.10 22.76 -3.98
C GLU A 671 -6.18 22.81 -2.74
N ASP A 672 -6.20 23.90 -1.98
CA ASP A 672 -5.31 24.04 -0.82
C ASP A 672 -5.73 23.14 0.34
N GLN A 673 -7.03 22.98 0.57
CA GLN A 673 -7.52 22.04 1.60
C GLN A 673 -7.23 20.59 1.20
N GLN A 674 -7.31 20.25 -0.10
CA GLN A 674 -6.89 18.94 -0.60
C GLN A 674 -5.41 18.69 -0.30
N LYS A 675 -4.52 19.65 -0.61
CA LYS A 675 -3.09 19.56 -0.30
C LYS A 675 -2.84 19.32 1.20
N GLU A 676 -3.57 19.99 2.09
CA GLU A 676 -3.47 19.79 3.54
C GLU A 676 -3.91 18.38 3.98
N PHE A 677 -5.02 17.86 3.45
CA PHE A 677 -5.47 16.50 3.74
C PHE A 677 -4.45 15.45 3.28
N LEU A 678 -3.92 15.62 2.07
CA LEU A 678 -2.90 14.74 1.49
C LEU A 678 -1.63 14.76 2.36
N ALA A 679 -1.11 15.94 2.69
CA ALA A 679 0.07 16.08 3.55
C ALA A 679 -0.12 15.44 4.94
N ARG A 680 -1.34 15.48 5.49
CA ARG A 680 -1.65 14.93 6.81
C ARG A 680 -1.74 13.40 6.82
N ASN A 681 -2.32 12.81 5.78
CA ASN A 681 -2.64 11.38 5.72
C ASN A 681 -1.49 10.54 5.16
N LEU A 682 -0.59 11.15 4.37
CA LEU A 682 0.60 10.49 3.82
C LEU A 682 1.75 10.38 4.83
N ASN A 683 1.73 11.20 5.89
CA ASN A 683 2.71 11.17 6.96
C ASN A 683 2.52 9.94 7.87
N ASP A 684 3.01 8.80 7.43
CA ASP A 684 3.16 7.58 8.22
C ASP A 684 4.37 7.68 9.18
N ASP A 685 4.42 8.76 9.97
CA ASP A 685 5.57 9.13 10.81
C ASP A 685 5.84 8.13 11.96
N ARG A 686 4.89 7.22 12.23
CA ARG A 686 4.86 6.39 13.44
C ARG A 686 5.80 5.18 13.38
N TYR A 687 5.80 4.46 12.27
CA TYR A 687 6.72 3.33 12.07
C TYR A 687 8.14 3.83 11.83
N MET A 688 8.29 4.88 11.02
CA MET A 688 9.59 5.46 10.64
C MET A 688 10.41 5.90 11.85
N SER A 689 9.80 6.58 12.84
CA SER A 689 10.54 7.05 14.02
C SER A 689 11.14 5.92 14.87
N ARG A 690 10.42 4.79 15.02
CA ARG A 690 10.92 3.63 15.76
C ARG A 690 12.01 2.91 14.98
N ALA A 691 11.82 2.78 13.67
CA ALA A 691 12.79 2.18 12.78
C ALA A 691 14.10 2.99 12.72
N VAL A 692 14.04 4.32 12.66
CA VAL A 692 15.21 5.20 12.72
C VAL A 692 15.99 4.99 14.01
N LYS A 693 15.31 4.98 15.16
CA LYS A 693 15.97 4.79 16.45
C LYS A 693 16.73 3.46 16.51
N ALA A 694 16.03 2.36 16.23
CA ALA A 694 16.62 1.02 16.26
C ALA A 694 17.78 0.92 15.27
N TYR A 695 17.59 1.42 14.05
CA TYR A 695 18.63 1.43 13.03
C TYR A 695 19.91 2.16 13.47
N LEU A 696 19.79 3.34 14.07
CA LEU A 696 20.93 4.10 14.59
C LEU A 696 21.59 3.40 15.80
N GLU A 697 20.82 2.80 16.72
CA GLU A 697 21.35 2.13 17.91
C GLU A 697 22.02 0.78 17.62
N ASP A 698 21.51 0.06 16.64
CA ASP A 698 21.94 -1.30 16.31
C ASP A 698 23.15 -1.31 15.38
N THR A 699 23.32 -0.27 14.55
CA THR A 699 24.31 -0.31 13.45
C THR A 699 25.47 0.69 13.57
N LEU A 700 25.35 1.76 14.36
CA LEU A 700 26.47 2.68 14.59
C LEU A 700 27.31 2.28 15.79
N LEU A 701 28.62 2.41 15.62
CA LEU A 701 29.61 2.34 16.69
C LEU A 701 29.80 3.73 17.29
N TYR A 702 29.24 3.96 18.47
CA TYR A 702 29.37 5.23 19.21
C TYR A 702 30.66 5.27 20.03
N PRO A 703 31.14 6.48 20.40
CA PRO A 703 32.30 6.64 21.29
C PRO A 703 32.12 5.92 22.63
N GLU A 704 33.20 5.36 23.18
CA GLU A 704 33.21 4.73 24.51
C GLU A 704 33.31 5.79 25.63
N ASP A 705 32.23 6.53 25.85
CA ASP A 705 32.16 7.64 26.81
C ASP A 705 31.47 7.28 28.15
N GLY A 706 31.18 5.99 28.36
CA GLY A 706 30.50 5.47 29.54
C GLY A 706 28.97 5.64 29.53
N ARG A 707 28.37 6.18 28.46
CA ARG A 707 26.92 6.32 28.35
C ARG A 707 26.23 5.04 27.95
N LYS A 708 25.01 4.88 28.47
CA LYS A 708 24.14 3.74 28.14
C LYS A 708 23.34 3.96 26.85
N GLN A 709 23.15 5.21 26.43
CA GLN A 709 22.30 5.59 25.30
C GLN A 709 22.88 6.80 24.56
N HIS A 710 23.10 6.64 23.25
CA HIS A 710 23.57 7.71 22.35
C HIS A 710 22.48 8.21 21.39
N VAL A 711 21.39 7.46 21.21
CA VAL A 711 20.28 7.87 20.34
C VAL A 711 19.09 8.29 21.19
N VAL A 712 18.80 9.59 21.20
CA VAL A 712 17.75 10.17 22.02
C VAL A 712 16.54 10.50 21.16
N ALA A 713 15.42 9.94 21.56
CA ALA A 713 14.14 10.21 20.93
C ALA A 713 13.44 11.38 21.64
N VAL A 714 13.35 12.54 20.97
CA VAL A 714 12.75 13.75 21.53
C VAL A 714 11.27 13.87 21.18
N ALA A 715 10.48 14.39 22.12
CA ALA A 715 9.04 14.57 21.90
C ALA A 715 8.78 15.82 21.07
N GLY A 716 8.08 15.69 19.93
CA GLY A 716 7.72 16.85 19.10
C GLY A 716 6.91 17.97 19.79
N GLY A 717 6.21 17.65 20.88
CA GLY A 717 5.57 18.67 21.71
C GLY A 717 6.59 19.52 22.48
N ALA A 718 7.68 18.90 22.93
CA ALA A 718 8.79 19.60 23.57
C ALA A 718 9.54 20.47 22.55
N THR A 719 9.94 19.93 21.39
CA THR A 719 10.63 20.70 20.35
C THR A 719 9.78 21.86 19.84
N GLY A 720 8.47 21.65 19.63
CA GLY A 720 7.53 22.71 19.27
C GLY A 720 7.41 23.81 20.33
N ASN A 721 7.44 23.46 21.62
CA ASN A 721 7.44 24.43 22.71
C ASN A 721 8.76 25.21 22.78
N LEU A 722 9.91 24.52 22.70
CA LEU A 722 11.23 25.14 22.66
C LEU A 722 11.35 26.14 21.50
N ARG A 723 10.94 25.73 20.30
CA ARG A 723 10.93 26.60 19.10
C ARG A 723 10.10 27.86 19.30
N HIS A 724 8.92 27.74 19.94
CA HIS A 724 8.08 28.90 20.26
C HIS A 724 8.72 29.82 21.30
N VAL A 725 9.23 29.24 22.39
CA VAL A 725 9.84 29.96 23.52
C VAL A 725 11.09 30.73 23.09
N TRP A 726 11.92 30.14 22.22
CA TRP A 726 13.13 30.77 21.69
C TRP A 726 12.90 31.73 20.52
N GLY A 727 11.64 31.92 20.09
CA GLY A 727 11.31 32.83 19.00
C GLY A 727 11.82 32.36 17.63
N LEU A 728 11.82 31.05 17.40
CA LEU A 728 12.26 30.40 16.16
C LEU A 728 11.07 29.97 15.26
N ASN A 729 9.90 30.59 15.47
CA ASN A 729 8.73 30.44 14.61
C ASN A 729 8.64 31.65 13.66
N PHE A 730 8.81 31.41 12.36
CA PHE A 730 8.94 32.46 11.34
C PHE A 730 7.65 32.78 10.58
N GLY A 731 6.56 32.04 10.80
CA GLY A 731 5.27 32.27 10.14
C GLY A 731 4.42 33.34 10.82
N SER A 732 3.31 33.70 10.18
CA SER A 732 2.35 34.66 10.70
C SER A 732 1.90 34.31 12.12
N PHE A 733 1.78 35.33 12.97
CA PHE A 733 1.37 35.20 14.38
C PHE A 733 2.26 34.28 15.23
N GLY A 734 3.55 34.16 14.89
CA GLY A 734 4.50 33.33 15.66
C GLY A 734 4.23 31.83 15.50
N THR A 735 3.68 31.44 14.34
CA THR A 735 3.46 30.04 13.96
C THR A 735 4.60 29.51 13.09
N LYS A 736 4.62 28.20 12.85
CA LYS A 736 5.60 27.58 11.94
C LYS A 736 5.19 27.90 10.50
N ASP A 737 6.07 28.55 9.74
CA ASP A 737 5.90 28.69 8.29
C ASP A 737 6.19 27.35 7.60
N ARG A 738 5.15 26.74 7.04
CA ARG A 738 5.25 25.45 6.33
C ARG A 738 5.50 25.61 4.84
N SER A 739 5.41 26.83 4.31
CA SER A 739 5.69 27.12 2.90
C SER A 739 7.19 27.20 2.61
N ASP A 740 7.99 27.52 3.62
CA ASP A 740 9.44 27.62 3.52
C ASP A 740 10.15 26.35 4.00
N ASN A 741 10.80 25.60 3.09
CA ASN A 741 11.45 24.32 3.38
C ASN A 741 12.67 24.41 4.33
N ARG A 742 13.17 25.62 4.63
CA ARG A 742 14.24 25.84 5.62
C ARG A 742 13.77 25.56 7.06
N HIS A 743 12.47 25.48 7.29
CA HIS A 743 11.93 25.17 8.63
C HIS A 743 12.39 23.80 9.15
N HIS A 744 12.69 22.84 8.28
CA HIS A 744 13.20 21.52 8.68
C HIS A 744 14.59 21.61 9.33
N ALA A 745 15.45 22.49 8.81
CA ALA A 745 16.77 22.74 9.38
C ALA A 745 16.66 23.37 10.78
N VAL A 746 15.74 24.33 10.94
CA VAL A 746 15.44 24.95 12.25
C VAL A 746 14.94 23.90 13.24
N ASP A 747 14.03 23.02 12.81
CA ASP A 747 13.50 21.96 13.66
C ASP A 747 14.61 20.98 14.10
N ALA A 748 15.47 20.57 13.17
CA ALA A 748 16.63 19.73 13.47
C ALA A 748 17.60 20.39 14.47
N CYS A 749 17.83 21.69 14.34
CA CYS A 749 18.66 22.44 15.29
C CYS A 749 18.03 22.48 16.69
N VAL A 750 16.71 22.65 16.79
CA VAL A 750 15.97 22.59 18.07
C VAL A 750 15.98 21.16 18.64
N ILE A 751 15.89 20.14 17.78
CA ILE A 751 15.98 18.72 18.17
C ILE A 751 17.35 18.42 18.78
N ALA A 752 18.44 18.82 18.13
CA ALA A 752 19.80 18.68 18.67
C ALA A 752 19.94 19.37 20.04
N ALA A 753 19.39 20.57 20.18
CA ALA A 753 19.38 21.34 21.42
C ALA A 753 18.46 20.77 22.54
N CYS A 754 17.60 19.81 22.24
CA CYS A 754 16.56 19.33 23.13
C CYS A 754 17.07 18.25 24.11
N SER A 755 17.81 18.66 25.14
CA SER A 755 18.18 17.80 26.27
C SER A 755 17.14 17.79 27.40
N GLN A 756 17.18 16.77 28.27
CA GLN A 756 16.32 16.69 29.46
C GLN A 756 16.45 17.94 30.35
N GLY A 757 17.68 18.42 30.54
CA GLY A 757 17.96 19.64 31.32
C GLY A 757 17.34 20.89 30.68
N THR A 758 17.43 21.03 29.36
CA THR A 758 16.80 22.15 28.63
C THR A 758 15.29 22.16 28.80
N VAL A 759 14.62 21.00 28.68
CA VAL A 759 13.17 20.88 28.88
C VAL A 759 12.77 21.25 30.31
N GLN A 760 13.53 20.80 31.31
CA GLN A 760 13.29 21.15 32.72
C GLN A 760 13.46 22.65 33.00
N ARG A 761 14.50 23.30 32.44
CA ARG A 761 14.70 24.75 32.56
C ARG A 761 13.52 25.54 31.97
N VAL A 762 13.02 25.15 30.80
CA VAL A 762 11.85 25.79 30.17
C VAL A 762 10.56 25.54 30.95
N ALA A 763 10.36 24.34 31.49
CA ALA A 763 9.21 24.04 32.33
C ALA A 763 9.22 24.88 33.62
N LYS A 764 10.37 24.98 34.30
CA LYS A 764 10.57 25.83 35.50
C LYS A 764 10.38 27.31 35.19
N ALA A 765 10.91 27.81 34.07
CA ALA A 765 10.69 29.19 33.64
C ALA A 765 9.20 29.47 33.35
N SER A 766 8.49 28.50 32.77
CA SER A 766 7.05 28.60 32.45
C SER A 766 6.13 28.51 33.67
N SER A 767 6.51 27.77 34.72
CA SER A 767 5.72 27.61 35.95
C SER A 767 5.74 28.86 36.84
N LEU A 768 6.70 29.77 36.65
CA LEU A 768 6.83 31.01 37.43
C LEU A 768 5.87 32.14 36.98
N GLY A 769 4.85 31.83 36.17
CA GLY A 769 3.61 32.61 36.03
C GLY A 769 3.52 33.63 34.89
N ARG A 770 2.28 33.86 34.40
CA ARG A 770 1.90 34.91 33.41
C ARG A 770 1.82 36.33 34.00
N ASN A 771 2.07 36.50 35.31
CA ASN A 771 1.93 37.75 36.05
C ASN A 771 3.19 38.65 36.03
N THR A 772 4.19 38.31 35.22
CA THR A 772 5.44 39.08 35.10
C THR A 772 5.43 39.96 33.84
N LEU A 773 6.04 41.15 33.91
CA LEU A 773 6.26 42.06 32.77
C LEU A 773 6.83 41.28 31.57
N LYS A 774 6.35 41.60 30.35
CA LYS A 774 6.71 40.92 29.09
C LYS A 774 8.24 40.85 28.86
N GLN A 775 8.97 41.84 29.37
CA GLN A 775 10.43 41.96 29.29
C GLN A 775 11.16 40.92 30.17
N VAL A 776 10.77 40.80 31.44
CA VAL A 776 11.30 39.79 32.38
C VAL A 776 11.02 38.37 31.88
N ARG A 777 9.87 38.15 31.23
CA ARG A 777 9.53 36.87 30.62
C ARG A 777 10.42 36.53 29.42
N LYS A 778 10.81 37.53 28.62
CA LYS A 778 11.69 37.35 27.45
C LYS A 778 13.12 37.00 27.88
N GLU A 779 13.65 37.70 28.89
CA GLU A 779 14.99 37.45 29.47
C GLU A 779 15.06 36.04 30.09
N ARG A 780 14.07 35.66 30.89
CA ARG A 780 14.02 34.34 31.55
C ARG A 780 13.97 33.17 30.56
N PHE A 781 13.37 33.37 29.39
CA PHE A 781 13.37 32.35 28.33
C PHE A 781 14.64 32.36 27.49
N ALA A 782 15.32 33.50 27.35
CA ALA A 782 16.63 33.56 26.71
C ALA A 782 17.67 32.74 27.50
N GLU A 783 17.60 32.74 28.83
CA GLU A 783 18.45 31.93 29.72
C GLU A 783 18.19 30.40 29.61
N THR A 784 17.12 29.98 28.95
CA THR A 784 16.81 28.55 28.77
C THR A 784 17.46 27.92 27.55
N GLN A 785 18.01 28.74 26.65
CA GLN A 785 18.71 28.30 25.45
C GLN A 785 19.93 27.43 25.80
N PRO A 786 20.44 26.59 24.88
CA PRO A 786 21.67 25.82 25.10
C PRO A 786 22.87 26.72 25.41
N TRP A 787 23.01 27.83 24.70
CA TRP A 787 23.89 28.95 25.01
C TRP A 787 23.19 30.27 24.66
N LEU A 788 23.70 31.39 25.18
CA LEU A 788 22.98 32.67 25.23
C LEU A 788 22.54 33.19 23.84
N THR A 789 23.40 33.03 22.82
CA THR A 789 23.21 33.54 21.44
C THR A 789 22.59 32.52 20.49
N PHE A 790 22.24 31.32 20.95
CA PHE A 790 21.80 30.20 20.12
C PHE A 790 20.69 30.58 19.13
N ALA A 791 19.58 31.16 19.57
CA ALA A 791 18.45 31.45 18.71
C ALA A 791 18.77 32.53 17.67
N ASP A 792 19.64 33.49 17.99
CA ASP A 792 20.04 34.53 17.04
C ASP A 792 21.01 33.98 15.99
N GLU A 793 21.90 33.05 16.39
CA GLU A 793 22.74 32.30 15.45
C GLU A 793 21.92 31.41 14.53
N VAL A 794 20.89 30.72 15.05
CA VAL A 794 19.97 29.91 14.22
C VAL A 794 19.25 30.78 13.20
N LYS A 795 18.77 31.98 13.59
CA LYS A 795 18.14 32.93 12.66
C LYS A 795 19.12 33.39 11.59
N ALA A 796 20.36 33.72 11.96
CA ALA A 796 21.38 34.15 11.02
C ALA A 796 21.73 33.04 10.02
N ARG A 797 21.92 31.80 10.51
CA ARG A 797 22.24 30.65 9.64
C ARG A 797 21.12 30.26 8.71
N ARG A 798 19.87 30.33 9.17
CA ARG A 798 18.67 30.02 8.36
C ARG A 798 18.68 30.77 7.03
N GLU A 799 19.15 32.02 6.99
CA GLU A 799 19.17 32.81 5.75
C GLU A 799 20.12 32.26 4.68
N PHE A 800 21.12 31.47 5.08
CA PHE A 800 22.07 30.82 4.18
C PHE A 800 21.76 29.35 3.89
N VAL A 801 20.74 28.78 4.56
CA VAL A 801 20.32 27.40 4.28
C VAL A 801 19.69 27.33 2.89
N ILE A 802 20.34 26.59 1.98
CA ILE A 802 19.81 26.23 0.67
C ILE A 802 19.21 24.83 0.76
N PRO A 803 17.88 24.64 0.64
CA PRO A 803 17.29 23.31 0.60
C PRO A 803 17.81 22.50 -0.59
N THR A 804 18.51 21.42 -0.32
CA THR A 804 19.05 20.51 -1.35
C THR A 804 17.99 19.54 -1.82
N ARG A 805 18.16 18.96 -3.02
CA ARG A 805 17.20 17.98 -3.56
C ARG A 805 17.86 16.72 -4.06
N MET A 806 17.22 15.58 -3.81
CA MET A 806 17.53 14.36 -4.53
C MET A 806 17.16 14.53 -6.00
N VAL A 807 18.16 14.61 -6.89
CA VAL A 807 17.94 14.61 -8.33
C VAL A 807 17.93 13.19 -8.88
N SER A 808 16.88 12.84 -9.61
CA SER A 808 16.77 11.55 -10.29
C SER A 808 17.35 11.64 -11.70
N HIS A 809 18.52 11.03 -11.88
CA HIS A 809 19.16 10.85 -13.19
C HIS A 809 18.68 9.59 -13.95
N GLY A 810 17.60 8.95 -13.46
CA GLY A 810 17.03 7.76 -14.08
C GLY A 810 16.36 8.05 -15.42
N VAL A 811 16.63 7.22 -16.42
CA VAL A 811 16.08 7.33 -17.78
C VAL A 811 14.89 6.40 -18.05
N THR A 812 14.24 5.92 -16.98
CA THR A 812 13.06 5.04 -17.08
C THR A 812 11.82 5.76 -16.59
N GLY A 813 10.74 5.70 -17.36
CA GLY A 813 9.47 6.32 -17.00
C GLY A 813 8.36 5.92 -17.96
N ARG A 814 7.22 6.61 -17.86
CA ARG A 814 6.10 6.41 -18.78
C ARG A 814 6.43 7.03 -20.13
N ALA A 815 6.46 6.20 -21.17
CA ALA A 815 6.82 6.63 -22.52
C ALA A 815 5.67 7.37 -23.22
N PHE A 816 4.45 6.85 -23.09
CA PHE A 816 3.25 7.38 -23.73
C PHE A 816 2.08 7.48 -22.77
N GLU A 817 1.16 8.39 -23.03
CA GLU A 817 -0.16 8.39 -22.40
C GLU A 817 -0.95 7.12 -22.79
N ASP A 818 -1.91 6.71 -21.96
CA ASP A 818 -2.64 5.44 -22.14
C ASP A 818 -3.67 5.50 -23.27
N THR A 819 -4.10 6.71 -23.65
CA THR A 819 -5.10 6.92 -24.70
C THR A 819 -4.46 6.89 -26.07
N ASN A 820 -4.97 6.01 -26.94
CA ASN A 820 -4.63 6.00 -28.37
C ASN A 820 -5.56 6.92 -29.15
N TYR A 821 -5.00 7.65 -30.11
CA TYR A 821 -5.74 8.54 -31.00
C TYR A 821 -5.59 8.09 -32.44
N ARG A 822 -6.56 8.39 -33.30
CA ARG A 822 -6.36 8.30 -34.75
C ARG A 822 -5.62 9.54 -35.22
N PHE A 823 -4.57 9.37 -36.02
CA PHE A 823 -3.89 10.48 -36.69
C PHE A 823 -4.72 10.95 -37.89
N ASP A 824 -4.97 12.25 -38.00
CA ASP A 824 -5.82 12.85 -39.02
C ASP A 824 -5.07 13.89 -39.89
N GLY A 825 -3.73 13.94 -39.78
CA GLY A 825 -2.87 14.84 -40.56
C GLY A 825 -2.23 15.96 -39.75
N LEU A 826 -1.68 16.94 -40.47
CA LEU A 826 -1.10 18.16 -39.90
C LEU A 826 -2.03 19.35 -40.18
N THR A 827 -2.01 20.36 -39.32
CA THR A 827 -2.81 21.59 -39.51
C THR A 827 -2.22 22.53 -40.58
N ASP A 828 -3.09 23.23 -41.32
CA ASP A 828 -2.73 24.13 -42.44
C ASP A 828 -2.23 25.53 -42.03
N GLU A 829 -2.45 25.96 -40.79
CA GLU A 829 -2.01 27.28 -40.30
C GLU A 829 -0.46 27.37 -40.21
N LYS A 830 0.10 28.56 -39.94
CA LYS A 830 1.55 28.85 -39.76
C LYS A 830 2.26 28.04 -38.63
N LYS A 831 1.70 26.91 -38.20
CA LYS A 831 2.05 26.02 -37.09
C LYS A 831 1.63 24.58 -37.49
N LYS A 832 2.57 23.73 -37.92
CA LYS A 832 2.30 22.34 -38.35
C LYS A 832 2.16 21.41 -37.13
N LEU A 833 1.03 21.43 -36.43
CA LEU A 833 0.75 20.51 -35.31
C LEU A 833 0.00 19.26 -35.80
N SER A 834 0.14 18.15 -35.08
CA SER A 834 -0.61 16.92 -35.37
C SER A 834 -2.08 17.08 -34.98
N LEU A 835 -2.98 16.77 -35.91
CA LEU A 835 -4.42 16.70 -35.71
C LEU A 835 -4.81 15.27 -35.32
N LEU A 836 -5.40 15.11 -34.14
CA LEU A 836 -5.72 13.81 -33.56
C LEU A 836 -7.23 13.68 -33.31
N TYR A 837 -7.82 12.57 -33.72
CA TYR A 837 -9.22 12.26 -33.47
C TYR A 837 -9.37 11.18 -32.39
N GLY A 838 -10.12 11.50 -31.33
CA GLY A 838 -10.40 10.59 -30.22
C GLY A 838 -11.55 11.12 -29.37
N ASN A 839 -12.29 10.25 -28.70
CA ASN A 839 -13.44 10.65 -27.86
C ASN A 839 -14.45 11.56 -28.58
N LYS A 840 -14.69 11.30 -29.87
CA LYS A 840 -15.58 12.07 -30.75
C LYS A 840 -15.18 13.55 -30.93
N LYS A 841 -13.92 13.93 -30.66
CA LYS A 841 -13.41 15.29 -30.79
C LYS A 841 -12.02 15.31 -31.44
N PHE A 842 -11.71 16.43 -32.08
CA PHE A 842 -10.37 16.72 -32.60
C PHE A 842 -9.52 17.45 -31.56
N THR A 843 -8.24 17.09 -31.48
CA THR A 843 -7.25 17.76 -30.62
C THR A 843 -5.97 18.02 -31.40
N LYS A 844 -5.34 19.18 -31.14
CA LYS A 844 -4.06 19.58 -31.76
C LYS A 844 -2.92 19.31 -30.78
N LYS A 845 -1.89 18.56 -31.18
CA LYS A 845 -0.76 18.18 -30.30
C LYS A 845 0.58 18.25 -31.04
N GLY A 846 1.61 18.74 -30.34
CA GLY A 846 2.95 18.92 -30.90
C GLY A 846 3.94 17.78 -30.65
N ASN A 847 3.71 16.95 -29.62
CA ASN A 847 4.62 15.87 -29.23
C ASN A 847 3.93 14.51 -29.32
N VAL A 848 4.05 13.87 -30.48
CA VAL A 848 3.30 12.66 -30.85
C VAL A 848 4.23 11.70 -31.59
N VAL A 849 4.08 10.39 -31.35
CA VAL A 849 4.67 9.32 -32.16
C VAL A 849 3.57 8.62 -32.94
N ILE A 850 3.77 8.45 -34.25
CA ILE A 850 2.83 7.73 -35.12
C ILE A 850 3.27 6.27 -35.22
N GLY A 851 2.38 5.36 -34.81
CA GLY A 851 2.57 3.92 -34.91
C GLY A 851 2.44 3.41 -36.34
N LYS A 852 2.96 2.19 -36.57
CA LYS A 852 2.85 1.51 -37.88
C LYS A 852 1.39 1.18 -38.26
N ASP A 853 0.49 1.17 -37.28
CA ASP A 853 -0.95 0.94 -37.44
C ASP A 853 -1.74 2.22 -37.78
N GLY A 854 -1.05 3.36 -37.94
CA GLY A 854 -1.67 4.66 -38.23
C GLY A 854 -2.24 5.36 -37.00
N ASN A 855 -2.11 4.78 -35.81
CA ASN A 855 -2.51 5.43 -34.57
C ASN A 855 -1.41 6.40 -34.09
N ALA A 856 -1.85 7.41 -33.36
CA ALA A 856 -1.01 8.41 -32.72
C ALA A 856 -0.95 8.17 -31.20
N HIS A 857 0.26 8.18 -30.66
CA HIS A 857 0.55 8.06 -29.25
C HIS A 857 1.15 9.37 -28.73
N LEU A 858 0.54 9.94 -27.69
CA LEU A 858 1.06 11.13 -27.04
C LEU A 858 2.27 10.76 -26.18
N VAL A 859 3.39 11.46 -26.37
CA VAL A 859 4.60 11.26 -25.57
C VAL A 859 4.38 11.90 -24.20
N ASP A 860 4.70 11.15 -23.14
CA ASP A 860 4.43 11.57 -21.75
C ASP A 860 5.66 12.26 -21.11
N GLY A 861 6.49 11.52 -20.39
CA GLY A 861 7.57 12.12 -19.59
C GLY A 861 8.85 12.45 -20.38
N MET A 862 9.43 13.63 -20.10
CA MET A 862 10.79 13.99 -20.51
C MET A 862 11.80 13.31 -19.57
N ALA A 863 12.82 12.65 -20.12
CA ALA A 863 13.90 12.04 -19.36
C ALA A 863 14.95 13.09 -18.96
N PHE A 864 15.44 13.86 -19.94
CA PHE A 864 16.40 14.94 -19.76
C PHE A 864 16.39 15.90 -20.95
N LEU A 865 17.00 17.07 -20.79
CA LEU A 865 17.20 18.05 -21.84
C LEU A 865 18.66 18.03 -22.30
N ARG A 866 18.91 18.00 -23.61
CA ARG A 866 20.24 18.24 -24.19
C ARG A 866 20.32 19.65 -24.74
N LEU A 867 21.39 20.35 -24.39
CA LEU A 867 21.69 21.71 -24.85
C LEU A 867 22.97 21.67 -25.69
N TRP A 868 22.85 21.97 -26.97
CA TRP A 868 23.92 21.91 -27.95
C TRP A 868 24.41 23.31 -28.30
N LEU A 869 25.72 23.54 -28.28
CA LEU A 869 26.34 24.80 -28.69
C LEU A 869 26.87 24.67 -30.12
N ASP A 870 26.36 25.51 -31.02
CA ASP A 870 27.00 25.81 -32.31
C ASP A 870 27.87 27.05 -32.14
N PRO A 871 29.21 26.91 -32.04
CA PRO A 871 30.09 28.05 -31.79
C PRO A 871 30.13 29.04 -32.96
N THR A 872 29.80 28.57 -34.17
CA THR A 872 29.79 29.38 -35.41
C THR A 872 28.46 30.07 -35.65
N GLY A 873 27.41 29.63 -34.96
CA GLY A 873 26.06 30.17 -35.05
C GLY A 873 25.98 31.66 -34.70
N ARG A 874 24.95 32.34 -35.23
CA ARG A 874 24.72 33.78 -35.03
C ARG A 874 25.95 34.64 -35.38
N LYS A 875 26.54 34.44 -36.57
CA LYS A 875 27.73 35.17 -37.04
C LYS A 875 28.93 35.02 -36.08
N GLY A 876 29.18 33.80 -35.59
CA GLY A 876 30.30 33.49 -34.70
C GLY A 876 30.11 33.89 -33.23
N LYS A 877 28.93 34.40 -32.83
CA LYS A 877 28.63 34.68 -31.41
C LYS A 877 28.33 33.42 -30.60
N GLY A 878 27.97 32.32 -31.26
CA GLY A 878 27.50 31.09 -30.63
C GLY A 878 25.97 31.03 -30.58
N LYS A 879 25.40 29.87 -30.88
CA LYS A 879 23.96 29.61 -30.81
C LYS A 879 23.66 28.30 -30.09
N TRP A 880 22.76 28.36 -29.13
CA TRP A 880 22.31 27.19 -28.37
C TRP A 880 21.02 26.58 -28.96
N TYR A 881 21.00 25.25 -29.04
CA TYR A 881 19.84 24.46 -29.47
C TYR A 881 19.39 23.53 -28.35
N ALA A 882 18.08 23.42 -28.14
CA ALA A 882 17.46 22.51 -27.19
C ALA A 882 16.96 21.25 -27.89
N ASP A 883 17.33 20.09 -27.34
CA ASP A 883 16.90 18.75 -27.78
C ASP A 883 16.28 18.03 -26.56
N PRO A 884 14.96 18.19 -26.32
CA PRO A 884 14.29 17.50 -25.22
C PRO A 884 14.16 16.01 -25.53
N VAL A 885 14.74 15.17 -24.67
CA VAL A 885 14.72 13.71 -24.81
C VAL A 885 13.65 13.13 -23.91
N TYR A 886 12.75 12.33 -24.48
CA TYR A 886 11.64 11.71 -23.75
C TYR A 886 11.92 10.23 -23.44
N TYR A 887 11.19 9.66 -22.48
CA TYR A 887 11.32 8.22 -22.17
C TYR A 887 11.04 7.32 -23.38
N ALA A 888 10.19 7.78 -24.32
CA ALA A 888 9.91 7.10 -25.59
C ALA A 888 11.14 7.02 -26.52
N ASP A 889 12.13 7.90 -26.34
CA ASP A 889 13.31 8.01 -27.19
C ASP A 889 14.51 7.18 -26.71
N ILE A 890 14.50 6.82 -25.43
CA ILE A 890 15.59 6.08 -24.78
C ILE A 890 15.95 4.78 -25.51
N PRO A 891 14.99 3.95 -25.98
CA PRO A 891 15.34 2.76 -26.77
C PRO A 891 16.09 3.08 -28.07
N ALA A 892 15.72 4.17 -28.76
CA ALA A 892 16.42 4.59 -29.99
C ALA A 892 17.84 5.09 -29.69
N ILE A 893 18.03 5.78 -28.55
CA ILE A 893 19.35 6.22 -28.09
C ILE A 893 20.23 5.02 -27.75
N GLN A 894 19.70 4.05 -27.00
CA GLN A 894 20.42 2.83 -26.63
C GLN A 894 20.84 2.01 -27.87
N ASN A 895 20.00 1.99 -28.90
CA ASN A 895 20.28 1.28 -30.15
C ASN A 895 21.10 2.11 -31.15
N GLY A 896 21.54 3.33 -30.80
CA GLY A 896 22.34 4.19 -31.69
C GLY A 896 21.58 4.76 -32.91
N THR A 897 20.25 4.70 -32.90
CA THR A 897 19.39 5.14 -34.03
C THR A 897 18.75 6.52 -33.81
N TYR A 898 18.93 7.10 -32.63
CA TYR A 898 18.37 8.40 -32.30
C TYR A 898 19.12 9.54 -32.99
N GLN A 899 18.38 10.40 -33.70
CA GLN A 899 18.89 11.63 -34.30
C GLN A 899 18.46 12.84 -33.46
N PRO A 900 19.40 13.62 -32.88
CA PRO A 900 19.09 14.84 -32.15
C PRO A 900 18.38 15.87 -33.03
N ARG A 901 17.35 16.53 -32.47
CA ARG A 901 16.56 17.53 -33.22
C ARG A 901 16.43 18.83 -32.45
N ALA A 902 16.56 19.95 -33.16
CA ALA A 902 16.35 21.28 -32.59
C ALA A 902 14.86 21.53 -32.34
N ALA A 903 14.46 21.67 -31.08
CA ALA A 903 13.10 22.04 -30.71
C ALA A 903 12.68 23.36 -31.36
N LYS A 904 11.47 23.39 -31.93
CA LYS A 904 10.90 24.54 -32.63
C LYS A 904 9.48 24.83 -32.14
N ALA A 905 9.25 26.04 -31.66
CA ALA A 905 7.97 26.50 -31.14
C ALA A 905 6.86 26.29 -32.17
N HIS A 906 5.71 25.78 -31.71
CA HIS A 906 4.50 25.58 -32.52
C HIS A 906 4.67 24.69 -33.76
N VAL A 907 5.67 23.80 -33.77
CA VAL A 907 5.91 22.80 -34.82
C VAL A 907 5.88 21.42 -34.18
N ALA A 908 5.22 20.47 -34.83
CA ALA A 908 5.22 19.08 -34.40
C ALA A 908 6.65 18.53 -34.36
N ARG A 909 6.95 17.74 -33.34
CA ARG A 909 8.26 17.12 -33.11
C ARG A 909 8.76 16.30 -34.30
N THR A 910 7.84 15.68 -35.04
CA THR A 910 8.15 14.94 -36.27
C THR A 910 8.76 15.82 -37.36
N ALA A 911 8.48 17.12 -37.35
CA ALA A 911 8.95 18.12 -38.31
C ALA A 911 10.07 19.04 -37.76
N TRP A 912 10.66 18.73 -36.61
CA TRP A 912 11.85 19.43 -36.13
C TRP A 912 13.07 19.07 -36.98
N GLU A 913 13.91 20.07 -37.26
CA GLU A 913 15.14 19.93 -38.03
C GLU A 913 16.25 19.29 -37.17
N SER A 914 17.18 18.57 -37.80
CA SER A 914 18.34 18.00 -37.11
C SER A 914 19.22 19.10 -36.49
N ILE A 915 19.87 18.79 -35.37
CA ILE A 915 20.91 19.65 -34.81
C ILE A 915 22.03 19.84 -35.87
N PRO A 916 22.51 21.07 -36.14
CA PRO A 916 23.56 21.30 -37.12
C PRO A 916 24.85 20.53 -36.82
N GLU A 917 25.58 20.09 -37.84
CA GLU A 917 26.83 19.34 -37.68
C GLU A 917 27.88 20.11 -36.85
N SER A 918 27.96 21.44 -37.01
CA SER A 918 28.84 22.30 -36.22
C SER A 918 28.56 22.25 -34.72
N ALA A 919 27.31 22.00 -34.32
CA ALA A 919 26.93 21.83 -32.92
C ALA A 919 27.20 20.40 -32.44
N LEU A 920 26.92 19.40 -33.29
CA LEU A 920 27.16 17.97 -33.01
C LEU A 920 28.65 17.64 -32.79
N ALA A 921 29.56 18.49 -33.27
CA ALA A 921 30.99 18.40 -33.00
C ALA A 921 31.35 18.55 -31.50
N SER A 922 30.44 19.09 -30.68
CA SER A 922 30.63 19.28 -29.24
C SER A 922 29.70 18.38 -28.42
N LYS A 923 30.12 17.96 -27.22
CA LYS A 923 29.24 17.23 -26.31
C LYS A 923 28.15 18.18 -25.77
N PRO A 924 26.88 17.76 -25.76
CA PRO A 924 25.81 18.59 -25.23
C PRO A 924 25.91 18.69 -23.70
N VAL A 925 25.45 19.81 -23.14
CA VAL A 925 25.13 19.89 -21.71
C VAL A 925 23.84 19.12 -21.49
N VAL A 926 23.89 18.10 -20.63
CA VAL A 926 22.74 17.27 -20.27
C VAL A 926 22.18 17.75 -18.95
N VAL A 927 20.88 18.01 -18.90
CA VAL A 927 20.20 18.56 -17.73
C VAL A 927 18.99 17.69 -17.38
N PHE A 928 18.97 17.21 -16.14
CA PHE A 928 17.85 16.50 -15.52
C PHE A 928 17.00 17.45 -14.68
N ARG A 929 15.71 17.12 -14.54
CA ARG A 929 14.82 17.86 -13.66
C ARG A 929 15.36 17.83 -12.22
N GLY A 930 15.59 19.01 -11.65
CA GLY A 930 16.16 19.18 -10.32
C GLY A 930 17.64 19.58 -10.31
N ASP A 931 18.35 19.48 -11.45
CA ASP A 931 19.72 19.94 -11.56
C ASP A 931 19.84 21.45 -11.30
N VAL A 932 20.93 21.84 -10.65
CA VAL A 932 21.30 23.25 -10.51
C VAL A 932 22.12 23.66 -11.73
N ILE A 933 21.68 24.72 -12.41
CA ILE A 933 22.38 25.27 -13.57
C ILE A 933 22.86 26.68 -13.23
N THR A 934 24.08 27.01 -13.63
CA THR A 934 24.62 28.38 -13.63
C THR A 934 24.78 28.92 -15.05
N VAL A 935 24.44 30.20 -15.23
CA VAL A 935 24.76 30.97 -16.45
C VAL A 935 25.23 32.36 -16.01
N GLY A 936 26.52 32.65 -16.21
CA GLY A 936 27.16 33.80 -15.55
C GLY A 936 27.08 33.65 -14.04
N ASP A 937 26.67 34.71 -13.33
CA ASP A 937 26.60 34.74 -11.86
C ASP A 937 25.25 34.28 -11.29
N VAL A 938 24.35 33.76 -12.13
CA VAL A 938 23.01 33.35 -11.71
C VAL A 938 22.91 31.82 -11.65
N ALA A 939 22.60 31.28 -10.48
CA ALA A 939 22.32 29.87 -10.24
C ALA A 939 20.82 29.64 -10.03
N ALA A 940 20.25 28.61 -10.67
CA ALA A 940 18.86 28.23 -10.46
C ALA A 940 18.62 26.75 -10.74
N ARG A 941 17.53 26.21 -10.20
CA ARG A 941 17.17 24.79 -10.33
C ARG A 941 16.26 24.57 -11.54
N PHE A 942 16.63 23.62 -12.42
CA PHE A 942 15.84 23.30 -13.60
C PHE A 942 14.56 22.55 -13.24
N CYS A 943 13.41 23.05 -13.69
CA CYS A 943 12.10 22.44 -13.40
C CYS A 943 11.48 21.76 -14.62
N ARG A 944 11.41 22.45 -15.76
CA ARG A 944 10.82 21.94 -17.01
C ARG A 944 11.28 22.75 -18.22
N PHE A 945 11.11 22.17 -19.41
CA PHE A 945 11.27 22.84 -20.69
C PHE A 945 9.91 22.92 -21.40
N ASP A 946 9.49 24.14 -21.77
CA ASP A 946 8.28 24.35 -22.57
C ASP A 946 8.64 24.38 -24.06
N ILE A 947 8.24 23.33 -24.79
CA ILE A 947 8.48 23.23 -26.23
C ILE A 947 7.67 24.25 -27.06
N ASN A 948 6.57 24.78 -26.51
CA ASN A 948 5.77 25.78 -27.23
C ASN A 948 6.38 27.17 -27.11
N GLY A 949 6.92 27.51 -25.93
CA GLY A 949 7.62 28.77 -25.68
C GLY A 949 9.12 28.76 -25.95
N LEU A 950 9.74 27.57 -26.15
CA LEU A 950 11.18 27.36 -26.18
C LEU A 950 11.90 27.97 -24.97
N SER A 951 11.33 27.79 -23.79
CA SER A 951 11.80 28.39 -22.54
C SER A 951 12.04 27.33 -21.46
N LEU A 952 13.01 27.61 -20.59
CA LEU A 952 13.24 26.84 -19.37
C LEU A 952 12.47 27.51 -18.23
N THR A 953 11.73 26.72 -17.45
CA THR A 953 11.26 27.16 -16.13
C THR A 953 12.34 26.82 -15.13
N MET A 954 12.90 27.86 -14.50
CA MET A 954 13.93 27.77 -13.48
C MET A 954 13.36 28.19 -12.12
N LYS A 955 13.82 27.56 -11.04
CA LYS A 955 13.38 27.86 -9.68
C LYS A 955 14.53 28.42 -8.83
N SER A 956 14.19 29.34 -7.94
CA SER A 956 15.08 29.83 -6.89
C SER A 956 15.57 28.66 -6.03
N LEU A 957 16.85 28.69 -5.64
CA LEU A 957 17.44 27.67 -4.77
C LEU A 957 16.90 27.74 -3.34
N SER A 958 16.47 28.93 -2.88
CA SER A 958 16.03 29.16 -1.49
C SER A 958 14.51 29.12 -1.31
N THR A 959 13.73 29.73 -2.21
CA THR A 959 12.27 29.92 -2.03
C THR A 959 11.41 29.03 -2.92
N GLU A 960 12.00 28.32 -3.89
CA GLU A 960 11.30 27.52 -4.93
C GLU A 960 10.39 28.28 -5.90
N ASP A 961 10.29 29.60 -5.75
CA ASP A 961 9.62 30.47 -6.70
C ASP A 961 10.32 30.44 -8.05
N GLU A 962 9.61 30.82 -9.10
CA GLU A 962 10.19 30.95 -10.44
C GLU A 962 11.32 32.01 -10.44
N CYS A 963 12.52 31.60 -10.85
CA CYS A 963 13.69 32.46 -10.96
C CYS A 963 13.61 33.27 -12.26
N LYS A 964 12.86 34.37 -12.23
CA LYS A 964 12.67 35.26 -13.40
C LYS A 964 13.96 35.97 -13.84
N SER A 965 14.96 36.08 -12.95
CA SER A 965 16.27 36.65 -13.24
C SER A 965 17.18 35.72 -14.04
N PHE A 966 16.85 34.43 -14.15
CA PHE A 966 17.67 33.48 -14.89
C PHE A 966 17.73 33.85 -16.39
N PRO A 967 18.92 33.95 -17.01
CA PRO A 967 19.04 34.39 -18.39
C PRO A 967 18.30 33.44 -19.37
N PRO A 968 17.41 33.95 -20.26
CA PRO A 968 16.75 33.10 -21.24
C PRO A 968 17.76 32.59 -22.28
N MET A 969 17.50 31.41 -22.88
CA MET A 969 18.37 30.80 -23.89
C MET A 969 18.74 31.73 -25.05
N SER A 970 17.87 32.67 -25.38
CA SER A 970 18.12 33.64 -26.44
C SER A 970 19.34 34.53 -26.15
N ARG A 971 19.73 34.72 -24.87
CA ARG A 971 20.90 35.48 -24.43
C ARG A 971 22.17 34.64 -24.26
N TRP A 972 22.08 33.32 -24.36
CA TRP A 972 23.25 32.44 -24.24
C TRP A 972 24.10 32.50 -25.52
N ASP A 973 25.42 32.45 -25.34
CA ASP A 973 26.41 32.59 -26.40
C ASP A 973 27.68 31.78 -26.06
N ASN A 974 28.80 32.02 -26.74
CA ASN A 974 30.07 31.32 -26.48
C ASN A 974 30.66 31.61 -25.07
N LYS A 975 30.32 32.74 -24.45
CA LYS A 975 30.83 33.16 -23.13
C LYS A 975 29.84 32.85 -22.01
N HIS A 976 28.56 33.07 -22.25
CA HIS A 976 27.46 32.84 -21.31
C HIS A 976 26.89 31.42 -21.54
N ARG A 977 27.66 30.42 -21.10
CA ARG A 977 27.31 29.00 -21.24
C ARG A 977 26.61 28.47 -19.97
N PRO A 978 25.60 27.59 -20.10
CA PRO A 978 25.06 26.84 -18.99
C PRO A 978 26.09 25.82 -18.47
N VAL A 979 26.25 25.77 -17.15
CA VAL A 979 27.05 24.74 -16.45
C VAL A 979 26.14 24.07 -15.42
N VAL A 980 26.19 22.74 -15.34
CA VAL A 980 25.47 21.99 -14.31
C VAL A 980 26.36 21.87 -13.08
N LEU A 981 25.90 22.39 -11.95
CA LEU A 981 26.57 22.26 -10.66
C LEU A 981 26.14 20.96 -9.97
N GLN A 982 27.09 20.29 -9.31
CA GLN A 982 26.81 19.15 -8.44
C GLN A 982 26.68 19.62 -6.98
N GLU A 983 25.59 19.24 -6.32
CA GLU A 983 25.35 19.43 -4.89
C GLU A 983 25.32 18.08 -4.17
N ASP A 984 25.96 17.98 -3.00
CA ASP A 984 25.79 16.81 -2.13
C ASP A 984 24.54 16.91 -1.24
N CYS A 985 24.31 15.92 -0.37
CA CYS A 985 23.12 15.90 0.49
C CYS A 985 23.17 16.91 1.64
N LEU A 986 24.32 17.51 1.92
CA LEU A 986 24.47 18.59 2.90
C LEU A 986 24.31 19.98 2.26
N GLY A 987 24.53 20.08 0.95
CA GLY A 987 24.42 21.31 0.16
C GLY A 987 25.75 21.91 -0.23
N HIS A 988 26.83 21.16 -0.04
CA HIS A 988 28.14 21.57 -0.53
C HIS A 988 28.17 21.39 -2.06
N CYS A 989 28.60 22.44 -2.76
CA CYS A 989 28.73 22.46 -4.21
C CYS A 989 30.20 22.23 -4.57
N TYR A 990 30.44 21.42 -5.61
CA TYR A 990 31.80 21.11 -6.08
C TYR A 990 31.91 21.39 -7.59
N ASP A 991 32.99 22.03 -8.01
CA ASP A 991 33.34 22.20 -9.42
C ASP A 991 34.04 20.93 -9.94
N GLY A 992 33.50 20.32 -11.01
CA GLY A 992 34.27 19.41 -11.85
C GLY A 992 34.42 17.94 -11.45
N LEU A 993 33.52 17.37 -10.63
CA LEU A 993 33.49 15.90 -10.44
C LEU A 993 32.97 15.20 -11.71
N THR A 994 33.88 14.78 -12.59
CA THR A 994 33.58 13.80 -13.63
C THR A 994 33.08 12.49 -12.98
N PRO A 995 32.10 11.79 -13.57
CA PRO A 995 31.62 10.49 -13.06
C PRO A 995 32.65 9.34 -13.06
N SER A 996 33.94 9.62 -13.27
CA SER A 996 35.02 8.63 -13.34
C SER A 996 35.67 8.31 -11.99
N SER A 997 35.34 9.02 -10.90
CA SER A 997 35.94 8.80 -9.59
C SER A 997 35.10 7.95 -8.62
N LEU A 998 34.05 7.27 -9.12
CA LEU A 998 33.25 6.30 -8.36
C LEU A 998 33.41 4.86 -8.88
N GLU A 999 34.37 4.61 -9.75
CA GLU A 999 34.92 3.26 -10.00
C GLU A 999 36.21 3.10 -9.19
N ASN A 1000 36.05 2.94 -7.88
CA ASN A 1000 36.97 2.24 -6.97
C ASN A 1000 36.22 1.88 -5.68
#